data_AF-A0A819SC18-F1
#
_entry.id   AF-A0A819SC18-F1
#
_cell.length_a   1.000
_cell.length_b   1.000
_cell.length_c   1.000
_cell.angle_alpha   90.00
_cell.angle_beta   90.00
_cell.angle_gamma   90.00
#
_symmetry.space_group_name_H-M   'P 1'
#
loop_
_entity.id
_entity.type
_entity.pdbx_description
1 polymer ?
#
loop_
_entity_poly.entity_id
_entity_poly.type
_entity_poly.pdbx_seq_one_letter_code
_entity_poly.pdbx_strand_id
1 'polypeptide(L)'
;MCIIAYLAFIIFIVITICNGTPYQLPNSCGYNSCNLGKADRLNVHLVAHTHDDVGWLKTVDQYFYGARKDIRPEGVQYIIDSAIESLLENPDRRFIYVEIAFFWRWWIQQTEDTQNTVRQLVNQGRLEFISGGWSMHDEGATHYNGIIDQHSLGAEFLRDQFDECGRPKIGWQIDPFGHSREVASLFAQDDPRLQEYNVPERVQAFIQAAHNQARNYATNHIIMTMGQDFTYQNANEWFKNLDKLIKYVNEQQANGSDVNVFYSTSSCYLYALNKADRTWSSKIDDFFPYAIAPHLVRTGFYTSRSTLKRYERYSNNILQVTRQLNAFSNVNMRNSIFPLNEAMGIVQHHDAISGTEKQHVADDYVQRLSQGIDAALIVMNNAYAKLLPKENQSLPITPHYLCQLSNISECLPIEKQDRFTLTLWNPTVQSITSFVRVPVTNDYTIIDPIGQILPSEFVRVDFDNQGNLLQITNYQSNISVSFSNQGLYWYHSYPNGSGAYVFRPLTSNAQPISNIRNITCTKSKSVQSALIIFNEWGSEEVSIFDGSSTVEFEWTVGPIPIDDYIGKEVIIRYDTDLGSTSKYYTDANGREVLERIRNYRPTWNYTVFENVSGNYYPINSRIWIKDQQRQFTVLTDRSHGGGSISDGSIEIMIHRRIPNSDPSSAMMEPLNETAFGKGLVVRGKHLVIIDTPNNSALIHRANAQQFYMQPISTFALTNISYANYSTNYRQTWSALPDTMPLNLHLLTLDQLSSKEYLVRVEHYFELHEDEIYSQPIQIDLQKLLNSLGKIIDVIELTLAGNMPLSDMKRLNWTTTENESSHWKGIEQISSKDTIITLNPMQIRTFQITMQ
;
A
#
# COMPACT_ATOMS: atom_id res chain seq x y z
N MET A 1 -23.78 68.50 -31.92
CA MET A 1 -24.39 67.15 -31.98
C MET A 1 -23.37 66.06 -32.31
N CYS A 2 -22.57 66.17 -33.39
CA CYS A 2 -21.68 65.07 -33.84
C CYS A 2 -20.77 64.43 -32.76
N ILE A 3 -20.18 65.21 -31.84
CA ILE A 3 -19.28 64.68 -30.79
C ILE A 3 -20.00 63.70 -29.85
N ILE A 4 -21.28 63.95 -29.53
CA ILE A 4 -22.07 63.08 -28.65
C ILE A 4 -22.39 61.75 -29.37
N ALA A 5 -22.69 61.81 -30.68
CA ALA A 5 -22.91 60.60 -31.48
C ALA A 5 -21.63 59.75 -31.60
N TYR A 6 -20.45 60.38 -31.74
CA TYR A 6 -19.17 59.67 -31.83
C TYR A 6 -18.79 59.00 -30.51
N LEU A 7 -18.98 59.68 -29.36
CA LEU A 7 -18.82 59.09 -28.03
C LEU A 7 -19.79 57.94 -27.77
N ALA A 8 -21.07 58.10 -28.15
CA ALA A 8 -22.06 57.04 -28.03
C ALA A 8 -21.68 55.80 -28.87
N PHE A 9 -21.17 56.00 -30.09
CA PHE A 9 -20.74 54.90 -30.98
C PHE A 9 -19.51 54.16 -30.43
N ILE A 10 -18.52 54.88 -29.88
CA ILE A 10 -17.36 54.26 -29.21
C ILE A 10 -17.80 53.50 -27.95
N ILE A 11 -18.66 54.07 -27.12
CA ILE A 11 -19.18 53.41 -25.91
C ILE A 11 -19.98 52.15 -26.29
N PHE A 12 -20.79 52.20 -27.36
CA PHE A 12 -21.53 51.03 -27.86
C PHE A 12 -20.59 49.93 -28.38
N ILE A 13 -19.52 50.30 -29.11
CA ILE A 13 -18.50 49.34 -29.55
C ILE A 13 -17.76 48.72 -28.36
N VAL A 14 -17.33 49.52 -27.37
CA VAL A 14 -16.66 49.00 -26.17
C VAL A 14 -17.57 48.05 -25.39
N ILE A 15 -18.84 48.41 -25.17
CA ILE A 15 -19.82 47.53 -24.51
C ILE A 15 -20.08 46.25 -25.33
N THR A 16 -20.10 46.33 -26.67
CA THR A 16 -20.30 45.16 -27.53
C THR A 16 -19.07 44.22 -27.53
N ILE A 17 -17.86 44.77 -27.42
CA ILE A 17 -16.62 43.98 -27.29
C ILE A 17 -16.49 43.37 -25.87
N CYS A 18 -16.87 44.11 -24.82
CA CYS A 18 -16.86 43.59 -23.45
C CYS A 18 -17.99 42.60 -23.14
N ASN A 19 -19.07 42.57 -23.93
CA ASN A 19 -20.16 41.59 -23.82
C ASN A 19 -19.96 40.36 -24.73
N GLY A 20 -18.74 40.09 -25.18
CA GLY A 20 -18.39 38.75 -25.64
C GLY A 20 -18.51 37.79 -24.46
N THR A 21 -19.56 36.96 -24.43
CA THR A 21 -19.61 35.78 -23.56
C THR A 21 -18.29 35.01 -23.72
N PRO A 22 -17.57 34.66 -22.64
CA PRO A 22 -16.29 33.99 -22.76
C PRO A 22 -16.48 32.74 -23.63
N TYR A 23 -15.73 32.66 -24.72
CA TYR A 23 -15.89 31.60 -25.70
C TYR A 23 -15.43 30.29 -25.07
N GLN A 24 -16.35 29.60 -24.40
CA GLN A 24 -16.12 28.30 -23.80
C GLN A 24 -15.75 27.35 -24.95
N LEU A 25 -14.46 27.10 -25.09
CA LEU A 25 -13.95 25.96 -25.83
C LEU A 25 -14.69 24.73 -25.28
N PRO A 26 -15.31 23.90 -26.14
CA PRO A 26 -16.06 22.74 -25.67
C PRO A 26 -15.13 21.82 -24.87
N ASN A 27 -15.60 21.28 -23.75
CA ASN A 27 -14.80 20.43 -22.85
C ASN A 27 -14.17 19.26 -23.62
N SER A 28 -12.89 19.42 -23.97
CA SER A 28 -12.12 18.48 -24.78
C SER A 28 -11.00 17.89 -23.92
N CYS A 29 -11.37 17.22 -22.83
CA CYS A 29 -10.47 16.49 -21.95
C CYS A 29 -10.46 14.98 -22.29
N GLY A 30 -9.55 14.21 -21.67
CA GLY A 30 -9.39 12.77 -21.94
C GLY A 30 -9.06 12.47 -23.41
N TYR A 31 -9.50 11.33 -23.93
CA TYR A 31 -9.20 10.91 -25.31
C TYR A 31 -9.77 11.84 -26.40
N ASN A 32 -10.70 12.72 -26.08
CA ASN A 32 -11.22 13.74 -27.01
C ASN A 32 -10.24 14.91 -27.21
N SER A 33 -9.25 15.07 -26.32
CA SER A 33 -8.16 16.06 -26.45
C SER A 33 -7.09 15.66 -27.47
N CYS A 34 -7.15 14.42 -27.98
CA CYS A 34 -5.95 13.70 -28.38
C CYS A 34 -5.46 13.95 -29.81
N ASN A 35 -4.20 14.40 -29.90
CA ASN A 35 -3.42 14.32 -31.12
C ASN A 35 -2.95 12.87 -31.34
N LEU A 36 -3.47 12.23 -32.40
CA LEU A 36 -3.07 10.89 -32.84
C LEU A 36 -1.87 10.89 -33.80
N GLY A 37 -1.24 12.04 -34.06
CA GLY A 37 -0.07 12.14 -34.93
C GLY A 37 -0.39 11.96 -36.42
N LYS A 38 0.56 11.36 -37.15
CA LYS A 38 0.49 11.15 -38.62
C LYS A 38 0.75 9.67 -38.94
N ALA A 39 -0.08 9.06 -39.77
CA ALA A 39 0.00 7.63 -40.08
C ALA A 39 1.24 7.24 -40.92
N ASP A 40 1.83 8.19 -41.65
CA ASP A 40 3.02 8.00 -42.51
C ASP A 40 4.35 8.33 -41.78
N ARG A 41 4.34 8.45 -40.44
CA ARG A 41 5.45 8.99 -39.63
C ARG A 41 5.72 8.18 -38.37
N LEU A 42 6.96 8.29 -37.88
CA LEU A 42 7.34 7.95 -36.50
C LEU A 42 6.84 9.06 -35.56
N ASN A 43 5.77 8.78 -34.82
CA ASN A 43 5.14 9.71 -33.89
C ASN A 43 5.82 9.64 -32.51
N VAL A 44 6.38 10.77 -32.08
CA VAL A 44 7.06 10.91 -30.79
C VAL A 44 6.17 11.70 -29.84
N HIS A 45 5.54 10.96 -28.92
CA HIS A 45 4.80 11.52 -27.80
C HIS A 45 5.81 11.80 -26.68
N LEU A 46 6.22 13.06 -26.52
CA LEU A 46 7.16 13.44 -25.45
C LEU A 46 6.47 13.42 -24.06
N VAL A 47 7.14 13.74 -22.94
CA VAL A 47 6.60 13.56 -21.56
C VAL A 47 7.20 14.51 -20.46
N ALA A 48 6.42 15.52 -20.00
CA ALA A 48 6.78 16.68 -19.15
C ALA A 48 6.69 16.44 -17.63
N HIS A 49 6.84 15.22 -17.15
CA HIS A 49 6.63 15.01 -15.72
C HIS A 49 7.65 15.80 -14.87
N THR A 50 7.29 16.12 -13.63
CA THR A 50 8.26 16.13 -12.54
C THR A 50 8.20 14.76 -11.86
N HIS A 51 9.10 14.49 -10.95
CA HIS A 51 8.98 13.38 -10.01
C HIS A 51 9.27 13.97 -8.63
N ASP A 52 8.23 14.04 -7.80
CA ASP A 52 8.27 14.76 -6.54
C ASP A 52 8.11 13.76 -5.39
N ASP A 53 9.22 13.32 -4.81
CA ASP A 53 9.20 12.33 -3.72
C ASP A 53 8.45 12.86 -2.50
N VAL A 54 7.51 12.07 -1.99
CA VAL A 54 6.68 12.40 -0.82
C VAL A 54 7.48 12.15 0.48
N GLY A 55 8.71 12.66 0.51
CA GLY A 55 9.76 12.44 1.49
C GLY A 55 10.82 11.41 1.01
N TRP A 56 12.09 11.76 1.13
CA TRP A 56 13.23 10.88 0.78
C TRP A 56 14.54 11.40 1.38
N LEU A 57 15.14 12.44 0.77
CA LEU A 57 16.32 13.13 1.30
C LEU A 57 15.94 14.30 2.22
N LYS A 58 14.73 14.81 2.06
CA LYS A 58 14.08 15.80 2.92
C LYS A 58 12.71 15.28 3.33
N THR A 59 12.09 15.86 4.36
CA THR A 59 10.70 15.52 4.71
C THR A 59 9.71 16.10 3.71
N VAL A 60 8.46 15.62 3.70
CA VAL A 60 7.40 16.07 2.77
C VAL A 60 7.32 17.59 2.72
N ASP A 61 7.12 18.23 3.87
CA ASP A 61 6.92 19.68 3.91
C ASP A 61 8.23 20.46 3.61
N GLN A 62 9.40 19.85 3.81
CA GLN A 62 10.70 20.44 3.41
C GLN A 62 10.92 20.40 1.88
N TYR A 63 10.44 19.36 1.19
CA TYR A 63 10.36 19.36 -0.27
C TYR A 63 9.28 20.34 -0.76
N PHE A 64 8.12 20.41 -0.10
CA PHE A 64 7.06 21.32 -0.50
C PHE A 64 7.51 22.80 -0.52
N TYR A 65 8.00 23.31 0.62
CA TYR A 65 8.39 24.72 0.77
C TYR A 65 9.79 25.06 0.21
N GLY A 66 10.53 24.07 -0.32
CA GLY A 66 11.93 24.28 -0.73
C GLY A 66 12.88 24.58 0.43
N ALA A 67 12.61 24.03 1.62
CA ALA A 67 13.48 24.14 2.77
C ALA A 67 14.69 23.18 2.67
N ARG A 68 15.62 23.27 3.63
CA ARG A 68 16.84 22.44 3.72
C ARG A 68 17.65 22.38 2.42
N LYS A 69 17.94 23.57 1.85
CA LYS A 69 18.75 23.75 0.64
C LYS A 69 20.21 23.30 0.80
N ASP A 70 20.64 23.02 2.02
CA ASP A 70 21.89 22.35 2.38
C ASP A 70 21.91 20.85 2.05
N ILE A 71 20.74 20.20 1.95
CA ILE A 71 20.58 18.83 1.44
C ILE A 71 20.29 18.85 -0.06
N ARG A 72 19.23 19.55 -0.44
CA ARG A 72 18.60 19.52 -1.78
C ARG A 72 17.92 20.89 -2.00
N PRO A 73 18.35 21.73 -2.96
CA PRO A 73 17.83 23.10 -3.14
C PRO A 73 16.35 23.20 -3.55
N GLU A 74 15.75 22.08 -3.97
CA GLU A 74 14.52 22.01 -4.73
C GLU A 74 13.24 22.23 -3.89
N GLY A 75 12.23 22.89 -4.48
CA GLY A 75 10.95 23.17 -3.81
C GLY A 75 9.72 22.95 -4.70
N VAL A 76 8.83 22.04 -4.30
CA VAL A 76 7.69 21.56 -5.12
C VAL A 76 6.65 22.65 -5.38
N GLN A 77 6.39 23.57 -4.44
CA GLN A 77 5.44 24.66 -4.68
C GLN A 77 5.81 25.48 -5.94
N TYR A 78 7.10 25.74 -6.16
CA TYR A 78 7.62 26.48 -7.32
C TYR A 78 7.51 25.69 -8.64
N ILE A 79 7.51 24.35 -8.56
CA ILE A 79 7.25 23.47 -9.71
C ILE A 79 5.82 23.67 -10.18
N ILE A 80 4.85 23.57 -9.26
CA ILE A 80 3.43 23.70 -9.59
C ILE A 80 3.11 25.13 -10.04
N ASP A 81 3.55 26.15 -9.31
CA ASP A 81 3.37 27.57 -9.66
C ASP A 81 3.83 27.85 -11.10
N SER A 82 5.10 27.58 -11.40
CA SER A 82 5.67 27.90 -12.71
C SER A 82 5.15 27.00 -13.83
N ALA A 83 4.73 25.77 -13.54
CA ALA A 83 4.07 24.90 -14.52
C ALA A 83 2.69 25.43 -14.92
N ILE A 84 1.89 25.92 -13.97
CA ILE A 84 0.60 26.57 -14.26
C ILE A 84 0.81 27.84 -15.09
N GLU A 85 1.73 28.72 -14.70
CA GLU A 85 2.09 29.91 -15.51
C GLU A 85 2.54 29.52 -16.93
N SER A 86 3.39 28.51 -17.04
CA SER A 86 3.93 28.05 -18.32
C SER A 86 2.87 27.41 -19.20
N LEU A 87 1.86 26.74 -18.64
CA LEU A 87 0.70 26.32 -19.42
C LEU A 87 -0.05 27.54 -19.97
N LEU A 88 -0.33 28.56 -19.16
CA LEU A 88 -1.11 29.73 -19.60
C LEU A 88 -0.47 30.49 -20.77
N GLU A 89 0.87 30.50 -20.88
CA GLU A 89 1.59 31.13 -22.00
C GLU A 89 1.30 30.53 -23.40
N ASN A 90 0.95 29.24 -23.55
CA ASN A 90 0.76 28.61 -24.87
C ASN A 90 -0.27 27.44 -24.85
N PRO A 91 -1.35 27.49 -25.67
CA PRO A 91 -2.42 26.48 -25.69
C PRO A 91 -1.96 25.06 -26.05
N ASP A 92 -0.86 24.90 -26.80
CA ASP A 92 -0.36 23.57 -27.20
C ASP A 92 0.36 22.86 -26.06
N ARG A 93 0.84 23.59 -25.05
CA ARG A 93 1.57 23.03 -23.90
C ARG A 93 0.72 22.05 -23.11
N ARG A 94 1.36 21.02 -22.56
CA ARG A 94 0.76 19.95 -21.77
C ARG A 94 1.68 19.64 -20.57
N PHE A 95 1.08 19.44 -19.40
CA PHE A 95 1.73 19.02 -18.16
C PHE A 95 0.92 17.91 -17.48
N ILE A 96 1.49 17.25 -16.49
CA ILE A 96 0.81 16.26 -15.66
C ILE A 96 1.17 16.48 -14.19
N TYR A 97 0.42 15.85 -13.30
CA TYR A 97 0.87 15.69 -11.93
C TYR A 97 0.52 14.31 -11.39
N VAL A 98 1.31 13.81 -10.43
CA VAL A 98 1.23 12.43 -9.93
C VAL A 98 0.92 12.39 -8.43
N GLU A 99 1.76 13.02 -7.62
CA GLU A 99 1.73 12.90 -6.15
C GLU A 99 0.73 13.87 -5.51
N ILE A 100 -0.53 13.42 -5.35
CA ILE A 100 -1.63 14.29 -4.92
C ILE A 100 -1.42 14.87 -3.50
N ALA A 101 -0.58 14.27 -2.65
CA ALA A 101 -0.15 14.84 -1.37
C ALA A 101 0.45 16.25 -1.50
N PHE A 102 1.20 16.52 -2.57
CA PHE A 102 1.77 17.85 -2.85
C PHE A 102 0.79 18.77 -3.56
N PHE A 103 0.02 18.23 -4.52
CA PHE A 103 -0.97 19.04 -5.22
C PHE A 103 -2.04 19.56 -4.26
N TRP A 104 -2.51 18.74 -3.33
CA TRP A 104 -3.45 19.14 -2.29
C TRP A 104 -2.86 20.23 -1.36
N ARG A 105 -1.60 20.07 -0.91
CA ARG A 105 -0.88 21.09 -0.12
C ARG A 105 -0.84 22.44 -0.84
N TRP A 106 -0.57 22.43 -2.15
CA TRP A 106 -0.58 23.64 -2.98
C TRP A 106 -1.98 24.21 -3.12
N TRP A 107 -2.96 23.38 -3.47
CA TRP A 107 -4.34 23.74 -3.78
C TRP A 107 -5.05 24.50 -2.68
N ILE A 108 -4.91 24.05 -1.43
CA ILE A 108 -5.57 24.66 -0.26
C ILE A 108 -4.99 26.03 0.13
N GLN A 109 -3.88 26.44 -0.50
CA GLN A 109 -3.25 27.76 -0.31
C GLN A 109 -3.57 28.74 -1.45
N GLN A 110 -4.28 28.30 -2.51
CA GLN A 110 -4.56 29.12 -3.69
C GLN A 110 -5.79 30.01 -3.55
N THR A 111 -5.82 31.09 -4.34
CA THR A 111 -7.01 31.93 -4.53
C THR A 111 -8.04 31.22 -5.42
N GLU A 112 -9.30 31.64 -5.32
CA GLU A 112 -10.39 31.14 -6.18
C GLU A 112 -10.10 31.37 -7.68
N ASP A 113 -9.49 32.50 -8.04
CA ASP A 113 -9.05 32.79 -9.41
C ASP A 113 -8.01 31.77 -9.93
N THR A 114 -7.00 31.45 -9.11
CA THR A 114 -5.99 30.43 -9.46
C THR A 114 -6.64 29.05 -9.55
N GLN A 115 -7.49 28.66 -8.60
CA GLN A 115 -8.20 27.39 -8.65
C GLN A 115 -9.07 27.25 -9.90
N ASN A 116 -9.85 28.28 -10.24
CA ASN A 116 -10.68 28.30 -11.46
C ASN A 116 -9.83 28.26 -12.73
N THR A 117 -8.68 28.92 -12.74
CA THR A 117 -7.70 28.86 -13.83
C THR A 117 -7.16 27.44 -14.04
N VAL A 118 -6.86 26.71 -12.96
CA VAL A 118 -6.44 25.31 -13.05
C VAL A 118 -7.58 24.39 -13.48
N ARG A 119 -8.81 24.58 -12.97
CA ARG A 119 -9.99 23.82 -13.45
C ARG A 119 -10.15 23.96 -14.97
N GLN A 120 -9.92 25.15 -15.53
CA GLN A 120 -9.92 25.35 -16.99
C GLN A 120 -8.78 24.58 -17.69
N LEU A 121 -7.57 24.56 -17.15
CA LEU A 121 -6.44 23.80 -17.72
C LEU A 121 -6.70 22.28 -17.70
N VAL A 122 -7.33 21.76 -16.65
CA VAL A 122 -7.72 20.34 -16.56
C VAL A 122 -8.86 20.02 -17.54
N ASN A 123 -9.89 20.87 -17.64
CA ASN A 123 -11.01 20.69 -18.57
C ASN A 123 -10.61 20.83 -20.06
N GLN A 124 -9.48 21.48 -20.35
CA GLN A 124 -8.86 21.52 -21.68
C GLN A 124 -7.95 20.31 -21.96
N GLY A 125 -7.75 19.40 -21.00
CA GLY A 125 -6.79 18.30 -21.09
C GLY A 125 -5.34 18.79 -21.15
N ARG A 126 -5.01 19.87 -20.43
CA ARG A 126 -3.69 20.53 -20.48
C ARG A 126 -2.85 20.35 -19.22
N LEU A 127 -3.53 20.14 -18.10
CA LEU A 127 -2.99 19.46 -16.93
C LEU A 127 -3.76 18.14 -16.79
N GLU A 128 -3.09 16.99 -16.91
CA GLU A 128 -3.70 15.66 -16.69
C GLU A 128 -3.14 15.02 -15.40
N PHE A 129 -4.01 14.66 -14.46
CA PHE A 129 -3.59 13.90 -13.29
C PHE A 129 -3.48 12.41 -13.63
N ILE A 130 -2.38 11.78 -13.21
CA ILE A 130 -2.11 10.35 -13.42
C ILE A 130 -1.66 9.71 -12.10
N SER A 131 -1.77 8.39 -11.94
CA SER A 131 -1.86 7.72 -10.63
C SER A 131 -3.05 8.21 -9.82
N GLY A 132 -3.06 9.47 -9.38
CA GLY A 132 -4.10 9.99 -8.51
C GLY A 132 -4.06 9.42 -7.10
N GLY A 133 -2.98 8.71 -6.78
CA GLY A 133 -2.65 8.36 -5.40
C GLY A 133 -2.19 9.60 -4.66
N TRP A 134 -2.37 9.59 -3.35
CA TRP A 134 -1.67 10.51 -2.46
C TRP A 134 -0.16 10.49 -2.71
N SER A 135 0.40 9.30 -3.02
CA SER A 135 1.80 9.10 -3.38
C SER A 135 1.97 8.10 -4.54
N MET A 136 3.13 8.14 -5.19
CA MET A 136 3.62 7.01 -6.00
C MET A 136 4.12 5.94 -5.01
N HIS A 137 3.37 4.85 -4.84
CA HIS A 137 3.60 3.90 -3.75
C HIS A 137 4.63 2.81 -4.11
N ASP A 138 5.33 2.28 -3.10
CA ASP A 138 6.14 1.06 -3.24
C ASP A 138 5.25 -0.12 -3.67
N GLU A 139 5.76 -0.99 -4.53
CA GLU A 139 5.08 -2.23 -4.92
C GLU A 139 5.60 -3.46 -4.17
N GLY A 140 6.72 -3.35 -3.44
CA GLY A 140 7.32 -4.43 -2.67
C GLY A 140 6.72 -4.60 -1.27
N ALA A 141 6.74 -3.55 -0.44
CA ALA A 141 6.41 -3.60 0.99
C ALA A 141 4.99 -3.08 1.35
N THR A 142 4.20 -2.61 0.39
CA THR A 142 2.81 -2.19 0.61
C THR A 142 1.84 -3.36 0.74
N HIS A 143 0.73 -3.13 1.43
CA HIS A 143 -0.42 -4.03 1.45
C HIS A 143 -1.56 -3.44 0.59
N TYR A 144 -2.35 -4.29 -0.06
CA TYR A 144 -3.42 -3.83 -0.98
C TYR A 144 -4.40 -2.83 -0.34
N ASN A 145 -4.76 -2.99 0.94
CA ASN A 145 -5.54 -1.99 1.70
C ASN A 145 -4.92 -0.57 1.62
N GLY A 146 -3.62 -0.44 1.92
CA GLY A 146 -2.92 0.84 1.92
C GLY A 146 -2.84 1.46 0.53
N ILE A 147 -2.60 0.63 -0.49
CA ILE A 147 -2.65 1.02 -1.92
C ILE A 147 -4.03 1.60 -2.28
N ILE A 148 -5.10 0.87 -1.96
CA ILE A 148 -6.49 1.26 -2.26
C ILE A 148 -6.89 2.51 -1.46
N ASP A 149 -6.50 2.62 -0.20
CA ASP A 149 -6.79 3.77 0.65
C ASP A 149 -6.19 5.07 0.10
N GLN A 150 -4.89 5.05 -0.23
CA GLN A 150 -4.21 6.25 -0.70
C GLN A 150 -4.62 6.65 -2.13
N HIS A 151 -5.04 5.68 -2.97
CA HIS A 151 -5.71 5.96 -4.24
C HIS A 151 -7.11 6.50 -4.06
N SER A 152 -7.89 5.99 -3.11
CA SER A 152 -9.22 6.52 -2.80
C SER A 152 -9.15 7.99 -2.37
N LEU A 153 -8.20 8.34 -1.50
CA LEU A 153 -8.04 9.69 -0.97
C LEU A 153 -7.68 10.71 -2.06
N GLY A 154 -6.71 10.39 -2.93
CA GLY A 154 -6.35 11.28 -4.02
C GLY A 154 -7.41 11.33 -5.13
N ALA A 155 -8.05 10.20 -5.46
CA ALA A 155 -9.13 10.14 -6.45
C ALA A 155 -10.41 10.86 -6.00
N GLU A 156 -10.73 10.83 -4.70
CA GLU A 156 -11.80 11.63 -4.08
C GLU A 156 -11.52 13.13 -4.21
N PHE A 157 -10.35 13.59 -3.80
CA PHE A 157 -9.95 14.99 -3.97
C PHE A 157 -10.03 15.43 -5.45
N LEU A 158 -9.56 14.60 -6.38
CA LEU A 158 -9.57 14.92 -7.81
C LEU A 158 -10.99 14.95 -8.39
N ARG A 159 -11.87 14.01 -8.00
CA ARG A 159 -13.30 14.03 -8.33
C ARG A 159 -13.94 15.33 -7.85
N ASP A 160 -13.75 15.67 -6.57
CA ASP A 160 -14.42 16.79 -5.91
C ASP A 160 -13.94 18.17 -6.38
N GLN A 161 -12.80 18.26 -7.08
CA GLN A 161 -12.28 19.51 -7.64
C GLN A 161 -12.33 19.62 -9.17
N PHE A 162 -12.39 18.49 -9.90
CA PHE A 162 -12.17 18.46 -11.35
C PHE A 162 -13.07 17.47 -12.13
N ASP A 163 -14.08 16.87 -11.48
CA ASP A 163 -15.08 15.99 -12.08
C ASP A 163 -14.46 14.88 -12.98
N GLU A 164 -15.05 14.63 -14.16
CA GLU A 164 -14.57 13.63 -15.13
C GLU A 164 -13.18 13.97 -15.71
N CYS A 165 -12.87 15.25 -15.90
CA CYS A 165 -11.65 15.67 -16.58
C CYS A 165 -10.40 15.46 -15.74
N GLY A 166 -10.46 15.73 -14.43
CA GLY A 166 -9.36 15.45 -13.51
C GLY A 166 -9.34 14.04 -12.94
N ARG A 167 -10.32 13.17 -13.27
CA ARG A 167 -10.30 11.77 -12.84
C ARG A 167 -8.95 11.13 -13.25
N PRO A 168 -8.15 10.63 -12.30
CA PRO A 168 -6.83 10.06 -12.55
C PRO A 168 -6.93 8.66 -13.15
N LYS A 169 -5.79 8.16 -13.64
CA LYS A 169 -5.79 7.14 -14.68
C LYS A 169 -4.69 6.05 -14.58
N ILE A 170 -3.38 6.36 -14.68
CA ILE A 170 -2.34 5.30 -14.88
C ILE A 170 -1.72 4.84 -13.58
N GLY A 171 -1.22 3.61 -13.54
CA GLY A 171 -0.11 3.30 -12.64
C GLY A 171 1.18 3.98 -13.09
N TRP A 172 1.43 5.24 -12.71
CA TRP A 172 2.71 5.90 -13.05
C TRP A 172 3.73 5.50 -11.99
N GLN A 173 4.24 4.29 -12.16
CA GLN A 173 5.22 3.67 -11.29
C GLN A 173 6.55 3.69 -12.04
N ILE A 174 7.29 4.80 -11.93
CA ILE A 174 8.58 4.97 -12.63
C ILE A 174 9.81 4.66 -11.77
N ASP A 175 9.72 4.82 -10.44
CA ASP A 175 10.82 4.47 -9.53
C ASP A 175 10.54 3.36 -8.49
N PRO A 176 9.33 2.79 -8.27
CA PRO A 176 9.19 1.60 -7.43
C PRO A 176 10.14 0.47 -7.86
N PHE A 177 10.79 -0.17 -6.89
CA PHE A 177 12.00 -0.98 -7.11
C PHE A 177 11.70 -2.40 -7.60
N GLY A 178 11.01 -2.50 -8.73
CA GLY A 178 10.32 -3.69 -9.22
C GLY A 178 8.80 -3.56 -9.03
N HIS A 179 8.04 -4.26 -9.87
CA HIS A 179 6.59 -4.08 -9.98
C HIS A 179 5.83 -5.37 -9.64
N SER A 180 4.65 -5.21 -9.03
CA SER A 180 3.78 -6.28 -8.55
C SER A 180 2.67 -6.64 -9.52
N ARG A 181 2.28 -7.91 -9.52
CA ARG A 181 1.08 -8.39 -10.26
C ARG A 181 -0.21 -7.80 -9.68
N GLU A 182 -0.31 -7.67 -8.36
CA GLU A 182 -1.51 -7.14 -7.71
C GLU A 182 -1.70 -5.66 -8.09
N VAL A 183 -0.64 -4.85 -8.06
CA VAL A 183 -0.72 -3.43 -8.45
C VAL A 183 -1.17 -3.26 -9.90
N ALA A 184 -0.71 -4.10 -10.82
CA ALA A 184 -1.23 -4.15 -12.19
C ALA A 184 -2.71 -4.60 -12.26
N SER A 185 -3.15 -5.52 -11.39
CA SER A 185 -4.54 -5.99 -11.28
C SER A 185 -5.50 -4.92 -10.71
N LEU A 186 -5.02 -4.14 -9.74
CA LEU A 186 -5.71 -2.98 -9.16
C LEU A 186 -5.80 -1.84 -10.20
N PHE A 187 -4.72 -1.56 -10.93
CA PHE A 187 -4.68 -0.54 -11.99
C PHE A 187 -5.39 -0.94 -13.29
N ALA A 188 -5.57 -2.23 -13.56
CA ALA A 188 -6.43 -2.71 -14.66
C ALA A 188 -7.92 -2.37 -14.44
N GLN A 189 -8.24 -1.44 -13.55
CA GLN A 189 -9.57 -0.95 -13.22
C GLN A 189 -9.81 0.53 -13.66
N ASP A 190 -8.82 1.30 -14.19
CA ASP A 190 -8.92 2.70 -14.77
C ASP A 190 -7.79 3.06 -15.87
N ASP A 191 -7.88 4.10 -16.79
CA ASP A 191 -7.16 4.17 -18.16
C ASP A 191 -6.56 5.59 -18.75
N PRO A 192 -5.27 5.78 -19.30
CA PRO A 192 -4.32 6.98 -19.05
C PRO A 192 -3.09 7.59 -19.93
N ARG A 193 -2.46 8.80 -19.61
CA ARG A 193 -0.97 9.33 -19.68
C ARG A 193 -0.49 10.84 -20.07
N LEU A 194 0.69 11.09 -20.76
CA LEU A 194 1.77 12.21 -20.69
C LEU A 194 2.20 13.16 -21.95
N GLN A 195 3.36 13.91 -22.05
CA GLN A 195 3.64 15.29 -22.75
C GLN A 195 4.70 15.79 -23.93
N GLU A 196 6.02 16.27 -23.83
CA GLU A 196 6.67 17.54 -24.47
C GLU A 196 8.02 17.89 -25.35
N TYR A 197 9.34 17.71 -24.99
CA TYR A 197 10.66 18.55 -25.12
C TYR A 197 11.37 19.11 -26.44
N ASN A 198 12.55 19.84 -26.39
CA ASN A 198 13.37 20.56 -27.47
C ASN A 198 14.88 20.87 -27.21
N VAL A 199 15.72 21.41 -28.14
CA VAL A 199 15.91 21.18 -29.61
C VAL A 199 17.28 21.51 -30.24
N PRO A 200 17.99 22.63 -30.01
CA PRO A 200 18.64 23.34 -31.14
C PRO A 200 19.55 22.50 -32.06
N GLU A 201 20.63 21.94 -31.52
CA GLU A 201 21.48 20.93 -32.16
C GLU A 201 20.98 19.50 -31.87
N ARG A 202 20.16 19.38 -30.81
CA ARG A 202 19.41 18.18 -30.46
C ARG A 202 18.47 17.72 -31.59
N VAL A 203 18.16 18.48 -32.65
CA VAL A 203 17.32 18.02 -33.79
C VAL A 203 17.78 16.66 -34.30
N GLN A 204 19.06 16.55 -34.67
CA GLN A 204 19.60 15.35 -35.27
C GLN A 204 19.86 14.26 -34.23
N ALA A 205 20.34 14.64 -33.04
CA ALA A 205 20.50 13.70 -31.93
C ALA A 205 19.15 13.12 -31.46
N PHE A 206 18.07 13.89 -31.54
CA PHE A 206 16.71 13.50 -31.17
C PHE A 206 16.06 12.62 -32.25
N ILE A 207 16.21 12.96 -33.53
CA ILE A 207 15.80 12.08 -34.64
C ILE A 207 16.52 10.73 -34.51
N GLN A 208 17.83 10.75 -34.24
CA GLN A 208 18.59 9.53 -34.00
C GLN A 208 18.15 8.79 -32.72
N ALA A 209 17.86 9.49 -31.62
CA ALA A 209 17.32 8.90 -30.39
C ALA A 209 15.95 8.27 -30.61
N ALA A 210 15.06 8.92 -31.38
CA ALA A 210 13.74 8.43 -31.73
C ALA A 210 13.85 7.12 -32.56
N HIS A 211 14.70 7.08 -33.58
CA HIS A 211 14.96 5.83 -34.31
C HIS A 211 15.63 4.76 -33.44
N ASN A 212 16.55 5.14 -32.55
CA ASN A 212 17.20 4.20 -31.62
C ASN A 212 16.19 3.56 -30.66
N GLN A 213 15.26 4.36 -30.13
CA GLN A 213 14.20 3.88 -29.26
C GLN A 213 13.17 3.05 -30.03
N ALA A 214 12.70 3.54 -31.19
CA ALA A 214 11.68 2.90 -32.03
C ALA A 214 12.05 1.46 -32.45
N ARG A 215 13.34 1.14 -32.57
CA ARG A 215 13.82 -0.24 -32.81
C ARG A 215 13.42 -1.25 -31.73
N ASN A 216 13.01 -0.80 -30.54
CA ASN A 216 12.55 -1.62 -29.43
C ASN A 216 11.02 -1.52 -29.20
N TYR A 217 10.30 -0.80 -30.06
CA TYR A 217 8.87 -0.50 -29.90
C TYR A 217 8.04 -1.18 -30.99
N ALA A 218 6.79 -1.51 -30.66
CA ALA A 218 5.94 -2.39 -31.47
C ALA A 218 5.10 -1.67 -32.53
N THR A 219 5.16 -0.34 -32.62
CA THR A 219 4.38 0.50 -33.54
C THR A 219 5.21 1.69 -34.02
N ASN A 220 4.67 2.51 -34.92
CA ASN A 220 5.23 3.81 -35.29
C ASN A 220 4.98 4.91 -34.23
N HIS A 221 4.55 4.56 -33.02
CA HIS A 221 4.40 5.48 -31.89
C HIS A 221 5.42 5.13 -30.80
N ILE A 222 6.11 6.14 -30.28
CA ILE A 222 7.02 6.04 -29.13
C ILE A 222 6.72 7.12 -28.09
N ILE A 223 7.11 6.85 -26.84
CA ILE A 223 6.93 7.74 -25.69
C ILE A 223 8.30 8.21 -25.16
N MET A 224 8.50 9.49 -24.87
CA MET A 224 9.80 10.02 -24.44
C MET A 224 9.69 10.88 -23.17
N THR A 225 10.05 10.29 -22.02
CA THR A 225 10.14 10.94 -20.70
C THR A 225 11.26 11.97 -20.64
N MET A 226 10.89 13.23 -20.45
CA MET A 226 11.81 14.35 -20.26
C MET A 226 11.43 15.14 -18.99
N GLY A 227 11.00 14.40 -17.97
CA GLY A 227 11.08 14.79 -16.57
C GLY A 227 12.26 14.14 -15.87
N GLN A 228 12.50 14.55 -14.61
CA GLN A 228 13.37 13.86 -13.66
C GLN A 228 12.99 14.31 -12.23
N ASP A 229 13.69 13.82 -11.20
CA ASP A 229 13.47 14.21 -9.81
C ASP A 229 13.55 15.74 -9.61
N PHE A 230 12.45 16.32 -9.12
CA PHE A 230 12.24 17.74 -8.82
C PHE A 230 12.65 18.73 -9.93
N THR A 231 12.43 18.34 -11.20
CA THR A 231 12.57 19.24 -12.36
C THR A 231 11.45 20.30 -12.39
N TYR A 232 11.31 21.07 -13.48
CA TYR A 232 10.22 22.04 -13.66
C TYR A 232 10.06 23.17 -12.61
N GLN A 233 10.96 23.34 -11.62
CA GLN A 233 10.95 24.51 -10.71
C GLN A 233 11.06 25.87 -11.41
N ASN A 234 11.68 25.89 -12.59
CA ASN A 234 11.50 26.93 -13.59
C ASN A 234 10.93 26.24 -14.83
N ALA A 235 9.64 25.91 -14.79
CA ALA A 235 8.96 25.24 -15.88
C ALA A 235 9.07 26.07 -17.17
N ASN A 236 9.16 27.39 -17.09
CA ASN A 236 9.24 28.27 -18.25
C ASN A 236 10.54 28.06 -19.06
N GLU A 237 11.67 27.80 -18.40
CA GLU A 237 12.91 27.39 -19.07
C GLU A 237 12.81 26.00 -19.72
N TRP A 238 12.08 25.06 -19.10
CA TRP A 238 11.69 23.82 -19.75
C TRP A 238 10.79 24.13 -20.95
N PHE A 239 9.58 24.67 -20.77
CA PHE A 239 8.58 25.02 -21.79
C PHE A 239 9.13 25.82 -23.00
N LYS A 240 9.94 26.86 -22.81
CA LYS A 240 10.67 27.53 -23.91
C LYS A 240 11.65 26.59 -24.61
N ASN A 241 12.29 25.70 -23.85
CA ASN A 241 13.04 24.56 -24.37
C ASN A 241 12.20 23.28 -24.65
N LEU A 242 10.85 23.33 -24.76
CA LEU A 242 10.00 22.28 -25.37
C LEU A 242 9.30 22.73 -26.68
N ASP A 243 8.81 23.97 -26.79
CA ASP A 243 8.00 24.43 -27.96
C ASP A 243 8.72 24.27 -29.32
N LYS A 244 10.03 24.52 -29.35
CA LYS A 244 10.86 24.59 -30.55
C LYS A 244 11.21 23.23 -31.22
N LEU A 245 10.80 22.04 -30.73
CA LEU A 245 11.14 20.74 -31.38
C LEU A 245 10.04 20.30 -32.33
N ILE A 246 8.85 20.34 -31.75
CA ILE A 246 7.56 20.48 -32.39
C ILE A 246 7.63 21.54 -33.49
N LYS A 247 8.52 22.54 -33.37
CA LYS A 247 9.06 23.32 -34.49
C LYS A 247 10.18 22.61 -35.29
N TYR A 248 11.46 22.77 -34.93
CA TYR A 248 12.59 22.52 -35.85
C TYR A 248 12.85 21.04 -36.23
N VAL A 249 12.33 20.04 -35.52
CA VAL A 249 12.30 18.64 -36.01
C VAL A 249 11.17 18.44 -37.01
N ASN A 250 9.97 18.94 -36.74
CA ASN A 250 8.88 18.87 -37.72
C ASN A 250 9.23 19.67 -39.00
N GLU A 251 10.01 20.75 -38.90
CA GLU A 251 10.57 21.44 -40.08
C GLU A 251 11.52 20.54 -40.89
N GLN A 252 12.18 19.53 -40.30
CA GLN A 252 12.95 18.54 -41.06
C GLN A 252 12.08 17.57 -41.88
N GLN A 253 10.74 17.56 -41.72
CA GLN A 253 9.86 16.79 -42.59
C GLN A 253 9.93 17.29 -44.05
N ALA A 254 10.18 18.59 -44.25
CA ALA A 254 10.48 19.16 -45.57
C ALA A 254 11.83 18.71 -46.14
N ASN A 255 12.77 18.32 -45.28
CA ASN A 255 14.09 17.78 -45.62
C ASN A 255 14.11 16.23 -45.66
N GLY A 256 12.94 15.59 -45.61
CA GLY A 256 12.79 14.13 -45.75
C GLY A 256 12.76 13.33 -44.44
N SER A 257 12.71 13.97 -43.27
CA SER A 257 12.51 13.24 -42.00
C SER A 257 11.09 12.67 -41.90
N ASP A 258 11.00 11.41 -41.48
CA ASP A 258 9.77 10.70 -41.13
C ASP A 258 9.33 10.93 -39.67
N VAL A 259 10.09 11.68 -38.87
CA VAL A 259 9.78 11.92 -37.45
C VAL A 259 8.75 13.04 -37.29
N ASN A 260 7.71 12.78 -36.48
CA ASN A 260 6.64 13.72 -36.16
C ASN A 260 6.49 13.88 -34.65
N VAL A 261 6.63 15.12 -34.16
CA VAL A 261 6.81 15.43 -32.74
C VAL A 261 5.74 16.40 -32.26
N PHE A 262 5.13 16.14 -31.11
CA PHE A 262 4.05 17.00 -30.59
C PHE A 262 3.91 16.92 -29.07
N TYR A 263 3.33 17.96 -28.48
CA TYR A 263 2.76 17.88 -27.14
C TYR A 263 1.60 16.89 -27.15
N SER A 264 1.69 15.89 -26.30
CA SER A 264 0.67 14.89 -26.04
C SER A 264 -0.01 15.24 -24.69
N THR A 265 -1.27 14.86 -24.45
CA THR A 265 -1.44 14.00 -23.27
C THR A 265 -1.25 12.58 -23.80
N SER A 266 -0.75 11.63 -23.03
CA SER A 266 -0.33 10.32 -23.53
C SER A 266 -1.23 9.19 -23.03
N SER A 267 -2.36 9.59 -22.44
CA SER A 267 -3.66 9.02 -22.79
C SER A 267 -3.72 8.86 -24.31
N CYS A 268 -3.27 9.86 -25.07
CA CYS A 268 -3.15 9.78 -26.52
C CYS A 268 -2.03 8.86 -27.04
N TYR A 269 -1.05 8.45 -26.23
CA TYR A 269 -0.06 7.43 -26.60
C TYR A 269 -0.65 6.03 -26.41
N LEU A 270 -1.20 5.71 -25.23
CA LEU A 270 -1.87 4.42 -25.04
C LEU A 270 -3.06 4.27 -26.00
N TYR A 271 -3.83 5.34 -26.20
CA TYR A 271 -4.92 5.38 -27.17
C TYR A 271 -4.42 5.27 -28.62
N ALA A 272 -3.27 5.86 -28.98
CA ALA A 272 -2.65 5.62 -30.29
C ALA A 272 -2.17 4.16 -30.46
N LEU A 273 -1.56 3.55 -29.43
CA LEU A 273 -1.23 2.13 -29.43
C LEU A 273 -2.49 1.25 -29.59
N ASN A 274 -3.62 1.66 -29.00
CA ASN A 274 -4.91 1.00 -29.17
C ASN A 274 -5.48 1.16 -30.59
N LYS A 275 -5.20 2.27 -31.28
CA LYS A 275 -5.61 2.50 -32.69
C LYS A 275 -4.60 1.99 -33.72
N ALA A 276 -3.48 1.42 -33.29
CA ALA A 276 -2.48 0.79 -34.17
C ALA A 276 -2.86 -0.63 -34.67
N ASP A 277 -4.08 -1.10 -34.37
CA ASP A 277 -4.68 -2.38 -34.80
C ASP A 277 -3.71 -3.59 -34.72
N ARG A 278 -3.08 -3.74 -33.55
CA ARG A 278 -2.00 -4.69 -33.31
C ARG A 278 -2.41 -5.78 -32.31
N THR A 279 -1.94 -7.01 -32.57
CA THR A 279 -1.92 -8.10 -31.58
C THR A 279 -0.72 -7.97 -30.64
N TRP A 280 -0.99 -8.08 -29.33
CA TRP A 280 -0.02 -7.93 -28.25
C TRP A 280 0.25 -9.26 -27.51
N SER A 281 1.41 -9.39 -26.87
CA SER A 281 1.77 -10.53 -26.02
C SER A 281 1.34 -10.30 -24.58
N SER A 282 0.81 -11.34 -23.93
CA SER A 282 0.45 -11.32 -22.51
C SER A 282 1.66 -11.35 -21.57
N LYS A 283 1.48 -10.83 -20.35
CA LYS A 283 2.41 -10.92 -19.21
C LYS A 283 1.55 -11.20 -17.98
N ILE A 284 1.84 -12.27 -17.24
CA ILE A 284 0.93 -12.84 -16.22
C ILE A 284 1.55 -12.99 -14.82
N ASP A 285 2.84 -12.72 -14.71
CA ASP A 285 3.68 -12.76 -13.51
C ASP A 285 4.21 -11.35 -13.16
N ASP A 286 4.89 -11.19 -12.03
CA ASP A 286 5.42 -9.90 -11.56
C ASP A 286 6.81 -9.54 -12.15
N PHE A 287 7.46 -8.50 -11.62
CA PHE A 287 8.80 -8.05 -12.03
C PHE A 287 9.82 -8.10 -10.87
N PHE A 288 9.65 -9.05 -9.94
CA PHE A 288 10.52 -9.21 -8.77
C PHE A 288 11.47 -10.41 -8.83
N PRO A 289 12.59 -10.38 -8.07
CA PRO A 289 13.24 -9.19 -7.53
C PRO A 289 13.94 -8.36 -8.61
N TYR A 290 13.95 -7.04 -8.41
CA TYR A 290 14.65 -6.09 -9.27
C TYR A 290 16.17 -6.08 -9.04
N ALA A 291 16.94 -5.91 -10.12
CA ALA A 291 18.39 -5.73 -10.06
C ALA A 291 18.84 -4.70 -11.10
N ILE A 292 19.63 -3.71 -10.65
CA ILE A 292 20.20 -2.66 -11.52
C ILE A 292 21.36 -3.22 -12.35
N ALA A 293 22.13 -4.12 -11.75
CA ALA A 293 23.31 -4.74 -12.31
C ALA A 293 23.56 -6.10 -11.64
N PRO A 294 24.44 -6.97 -12.19
CA PRO A 294 24.96 -8.12 -11.45
C PRO A 294 25.43 -7.71 -10.05
N HIS A 295 25.05 -8.50 -9.05
CA HIS A 295 25.34 -8.25 -7.62
C HIS A 295 24.65 -7.04 -6.96
N LEU A 296 23.84 -6.26 -7.68
CA LEU A 296 23.06 -5.13 -7.14
C LEU A 296 21.56 -5.42 -7.21
N VAL A 297 21.13 -6.43 -6.44
CA VAL A 297 19.72 -6.83 -6.33
C VAL A 297 19.05 -6.04 -5.21
N ARG A 298 18.00 -5.26 -5.52
CA ARG A 298 17.23 -4.49 -4.54
C ARG A 298 16.25 -5.42 -3.80
N THR A 299 16.74 -6.22 -2.87
CA THR A 299 15.92 -7.06 -1.96
C THR A 299 16.15 -6.77 -0.48
N GLY A 300 16.99 -5.79 -0.15
CA GLY A 300 17.23 -5.34 1.22
C GLY A 300 16.07 -4.48 1.76
N PHE A 301 15.51 -3.63 0.91
CA PHE A 301 14.40 -2.73 1.27
C PHE A 301 13.12 -3.48 1.69
N TYR A 302 12.96 -4.74 1.27
CA TYR A 302 11.88 -5.60 1.75
C TYR A 302 11.88 -5.74 3.30
N THR A 303 13.00 -5.48 3.98
CA THR A 303 13.14 -5.56 5.45
C THR A 303 13.67 -4.27 6.11
N SER A 304 14.30 -3.35 5.36
CA SER A 304 14.82 -2.08 5.91
C SER A 304 13.74 -1.32 6.70
N ARG A 305 14.10 -0.73 7.85
CA ARG A 305 13.15 -0.08 8.77
C ARG A 305 11.99 -0.97 9.21
N SER A 306 12.33 -2.15 9.71
CA SER A 306 11.39 -3.17 10.21
C SER A 306 10.41 -2.66 11.29
N THR A 307 10.73 -1.57 12.00
CA THR A 307 9.80 -0.86 12.91
C THR A 307 8.77 0.00 12.18
N LEU A 308 9.19 0.81 11.21
CA LEU A 308 8.29 1.66 10.41
C LEU A 308 7.28 0.80 9.64
N LYS A 309 7.76 -0.29 9.01
CA LYS A 309 6.91 -1.32 8.38
C LYS A 309 5.85 -1.90 9.31
N ARG A 310 6.13 -2.02 10.61
CA ARG A 310 5.15 -2.51 11.60
C ARG A 310 4.18 -1.44 12.08
N TYR A 311 4.66 -0.20 12.18
CA TYR A 311 3.86 0.94 12.64
C TYR A 311 2.84 1.38 11.57
N GLU A 312 3.19 1.26 10.29
CA GLU A 312 2.24 1.39 9.17
C GLU A 312 1.09 0.37 9.29
N ARG A 313 1.41 -0.92 9.49
CA ARG A 313 0.40 -1.98 9.60
C ARG A 313 -0.52 -1.79 10.82
N TYR A 314 0.04 -1.34 11.95
CA TYR A 314 -0.75 -0.95 13.13
C TYR A 314 -1.67 0.25 12.82
N SER A 315 -1.13 1.25 12.13
CA SER A 315 -1.85 2.49 11.79
C SER A 315 -2.98 2.26 10.78
N ASN A 316 -2.84 1.36 9.80
CA ASN A 316 -3.95 1.02 8.89
C ASN A 316 -5.11 0.33 9.64
N ASN A 317 -4.81 -0.60 10.55
CA ASN A 317 -5.84 -1.24 11.38
C ASN A 317 -6.57 -0.20 12.25
N ILE A 318 -5.84 0.70 12.94
CA ILE A 318 -6.45 1.83 13.67
C ILE A 318 -7.31 2.70 12.74
N LEU A 319 -6.88 2.97 11.51
CA LEU A 319 -7.65 3.73 10.52
C LEU A 319 -8.97 3.03 10.16
N GLN A 320 -8.96 1.73 9.84
CA GLN A 320 -10.20 1.00 9.52
C GLN A 320 -11.14 0.91 10.72
N VAL A 321 -10.62 0.58 11.91
CA VAL A 321 -11.39 0.56 13.16
C VAL A 321 -12.03 1.91 13.45
N THR A 322 -11.31 3.01 13.20
CA THR A 322 -11.83 4.36 13.42
C THR A 322 -12.92 4.73 12.41
N ARG A 323 -12.78 4.36 11.14
CA ARG A 323 -13.82 4.57 10.11
C ARG A 323 -15.08 3.74 10.41
N GLN A 324 -14.91 2.46 10.77
CA GLN A 324 -16.01 1.58 11.20
C GLN A 324 -16.74 2.14 12.44
N LEU A 325 -15.99 2.53 13.48
CA LEU A 325 -16.56 3.14 14.69
C LEU A 325 -17.28 4.46 14.37
N ASN A 326 -16.72 5.31 13.51
CA ASN A 326 -17.33 6.55 13.05
C ASN A 326 -18.69 6.29 12.37
N ALA A 327 -18.73 5.33 11.44
CA ALA A 327 -19.94 4.93 10.73
C ALA A 327 -20.99 4.29 11.66
N PHE A 328 -20.65 3.24 12.40
CA PHE A 328 -21.60 2.48 13.23
C PHE A 328 -22.14 3.27 14.44
N SER A 329 -21.42 4.29 14.91
CA SER A 329 -21.93 5.23 15.92
C SER A 329 -22.59 6.49 15.31
N ASN A 330 -22.48 6.66 13.99
CA ASN A 330 -22.87 7.85 13.23
C ASN A 330 -22.44 9.15 13.94
N VAL A 331 -21.16 9.25 14.34
CA VAL A 331 -20.60 10.51 14.89
C VAL A 331 -20.23 11.50 13.80
N ASN A 332 -20.09 11.06 12.55
CA ASN A 332 -19.85 11.89 11.37
C ASN A 332 -18.63 12.84 11.55
N MET A 333 -17.54 12.31 12.13
CA MET A 333 -16.30 13.02 12.41
C MET A 333 -15.22 12.73 11.36
N ARG A 334 -15.60 12.50 10.10
CA ARG A 334 -14.70 12.09 9.00
C ARG A 334 -13.46 13.00 8.88
N ASN A 335 -13.64 14.31 9.00
CA ASN A 335 -12.56 15.30 8.95
C ASN A 335 -11.52 15.14 10.08
N SER A 336 -11.89 14.57 11.23
CA SER A 336 -10.95 14.26 12.32
C SER A 336 -10.16 12.97 12.09
N ILE A 337 -10.57 12.13 11.12
CA ILE A 337 -9.82 10.95 10.66
C ILE A 337 -8.76 11.35 9.61
N PHE A 338 -8.95 12.49 8.92
CA PHE A 338 -8.07 12.94 7.83
C PHE A 338 -6.57 12.92 8.16
N PRO A 339 -6.08 13.36 9.35
CA PRO A 339 -4.64 13.33 9.65
C PRO A 339 -4.02 11.93 9.59
N LEU A 340 -4.74 10.90 10.02
CA LEU A 340 -4.28 9.51 9.90
C LEU A 340 -4.38 9.01 8.45
N ASN A 341 -5.44 9.39 7.74
CA ASN A 341 -5.64 9.04 6.33
C ASN A 341 -4.52 9.64 5.45
N GLU A 342 -4.13 10.89 5.71
CA GLU A 342 -3.02 11.59 5.06
C GLU A 342 -1.68 10.92 5.40
N ALA A 343 -1.40 10.68 6.68
CA ALA A 343 -0.16 10.05 7.14
C ALA A 343 0.00 8.65 6.54
N MET A 344 -1.06 7.84 6.52
CA MET A 344 -1.06 6.54 5.87
C MET A 344 -0.79 6.64 4.36
N GLY A 345 -1.36 7.64 3.68
CA GLY A 345 -1.16 7.86 2.25
C GLY A 345 0.24 8.36 1.86
N ILE A 346 0.86 9.14 2.74
CA ILE A 346 2.29 9.53 2.63
C ILE A 346 3.16 8.29 2.79
N VAL A 347 2.94 7.49 3.84
CA VAL A 347 3.83 6.37 4.18
C VAL A 347 3.81 5.23 3.16
N GLN A 348 2.83 5.13 2.25
CA GLN A 348 2.91 4.18 1.14
C GLN A 348 4.01 4.49 0.10
N HIS A 349 4.60 5.72 0.10
CA HIS A 349 5.62 6.15 -0.87
C HIS A 349 6.84 5.21 -0.94
N HIS A 350 7.49 5.17 -2.12
CA HIS A 350 8.56 4.21 -2.44
C HIS A 350 9.91 4.43 -1.76
N ASP A 351 10.13 5.50 -0.98
CA ASP A 351 11.21 5.56 0.02
C ASP A 351 10.72 5.47 1.47
N ALA A 352 9.41 5.51 1.70
CA ALA A 352 8.79 5.46 3.03
C ALA A 352 8.58 4.02 3.55
N ILE A 353 7.57 3.29 3.07
CA ILE A 353 7.31 1.91 3.52
C ILE A 353 8.42 0.94 3.12
N SER A 354 9.20 1.27 2.08
CA SER A 354 10.43 0.56 1.68
C SER A 354 11.58 0.77 2.68
N GLY A 355 11.61 1.88 3.42
CA GLY A 355 12.64 2.20 4.40
C GLY A 355 13.98 2.59 3.75
N THR A 356 13.93 3.45 2.73
CA THR A 356 15.11 3.90 1.95
C THR A 356 15.30 5.42 1.94
N GLU A 357 14.53 6.12 2.78
CA GLU A 357 14.66 7.52 3.15
C GLU A 357 15.77 7.79 4.19
N LYS A 358 16.26 9.03 4.27
CA LYS A 358 17.20 9.47 5.31
C LYS A 358 16.58 9.36 6.71
N GLN A 359 17.38 9.12 7.76
CA GLN A 359 16.83 8.85 9.11
C GLN A 359 15.84 9.91 9.61
N HIS A 360 16.15 11.20 9.42
CA HIS A 360 15.29 12.30 9.85
C HIS A 360 13.96 12.42 9.08
N VAL A 361 13.78 11.66 8.00
CA VAL A 361 12.54 11.53 7.23
C VAL A 361 11.72 10.35 7.75
N ALA A 362 12.37 9.23 8.09
CA ALA A 362 11.73 8.14 8.83
C ALA A 362 11.13 8.64 10.17
N ASP A 363 11.86 9.53 10.86
CA ASP A 363 11.41 10.16 12.10
C ASP A 363 10.14 11.05 11.88
N ASP A 364 10.06 11.76 10.76
CA ASP A 364 8.91 12.59 10.34
C ASP A 364 7.69 11.72 9.98
N TYR A 365 7.89 10.58 9.30
CA TYR A 365 6.83 9.60 9.03
C TYR A 365 6.24 9.01 10.32
N VAL A 366 7.10 8.59 11.26
CA VAL A 366 6.65 8.09 12.57
C VAL A 366 5.90 9.17 13.35
N GLN A 367 6.36 10.43 13.28
CA GLN A 367 5.66 11.56 13.92
C GLN A 367 4.25 11.78 13.32
N ARG A 368 4.10 11.74 12.00
CA ARG A 368 2.80 11.90 11.32
C ARG A 368 1.82 10.77 11.66
N LEU A 369 2.28 9.51 11.63
CA LEU A 369 1.45 8.36 12.01
C LEU A 369 0.96 8.45 13.47
N SER A 370 1.86 8.83 14.38
CA SER A 370 1.53 9.01 15.81
C SER A 370 0.48 10.10 16.03
N GLN A 371 0.65 11.27 15.42
CA GLN A 371 -0.32 12.37 15.46
C GLN A 371 -1.67 11.98 14.81
N GLY A 372 -1.64 11.16 13.76
CA GLY A 372 -2.82 10.56 13.15
C GLY A 372 -3.58 9.64 14.11
N ILE A 373 -2.89 8.77 14.83
CA ILE A 373 -3.49 7.87 15.84
C ILE A 373 -4.12 8.67 16.98
N ASP A 374 -3.49 9.75 17.45
CA ASP A 374 -4.06 10.63 18.47
C ASP A 374 -5.36 11.32 17.98
N ALA A 375 -5.40 11.77 16.72
CA ALA A 375 -6.61 12.33 16.11
C ALA A 375 -7.71 11.27 15.94
N ALA A 376 -7.35 10.05 15.52
CA ALA A 376 -8.27 8.93 15.39
C ALA A 376 -8.86 8.51 16.75
N LEU A 377 -8.07 8.53 17.82
CA LEU A 377 -8.51 8.20 19.19
C LEU A 377 -9.61 9.15 19.69
N ILE A 378 -9.64 10.42 19.25
CA ILE A 378 -10.74 11.36 19.53
C ILE A 378 -12.05 10.85 18.91
N VAL A 379 -12.01 10.35 17.68
CA VAL A 379 -13.18 9.81 16.97
C VAL A 379 -13.64 8.50 17.61
N MET A 380 -12.71 7.59 17.94
CA MET A 380 -13.01 6.36 18.68
C MET A 380 -13.71 6.65 20.02
N ASN A 381 -13.24 7.66 20.76
CA ASN A 381 -13.85 8.08 22.03
C ASN A 381 -15.28 8.61 21.85
N ASN A 382 -15.56 9.42 20.83
CA ASN A 382 -16.91 9.88 20.53
C ASN A 382 -17.83 8.72 20.09
N ALA A 383 -17.30 7.73 19.38
CA ALA A 383 -18.05 6.53 19.01
C ALA A 383 -18.40 5.66 20.23
N TYR A 384 -17.43 5.37 21.09
CA TYR A 384 -17.66 4.66 22.36
C TYR A 384 -18.65 5.41 23.27
N ALA A 385 -18.61 6.74 23.26
CA ALA A 385 -19.55 7.57 24.02
C ALA A 385 -21.03 7.39 23.61
N LYS A 386 -21.30 6.91 22.39
CA LYS A 386 -22.64 6.51 21.93
C LYS A 386 -22.91 5.00 22.04
N LEU A 387 -21.91 4.17 21.77
CA LEU A 387 -22.09 2.72 21.63
C LEU A 387 -22.14 1.99 22.97
N LEU A 388 -21.34 2.41 23.96
CA LEU A 388 -21.20 1.70 25.24
C LEU A 388 -22.35 1.93 26.24
N PRO A 389 -22.94 3.13 26.41
CA PRO A 389 -24.06 3.30 27.33
C PRO A 389 -25.29 2.48 26.94
N LYS A 390 -26.08 2.06 27.93
CA LYS A 390 -27.45 1.60 27.68
C LYS A 390 -28.38 2.80 27.53
N GLU A 391 -29.40 2.64 26.68
CA GLU A 391 -30.40 3.68 26.44
C GLU A 391 -31.08 4.13 27.73
N ASN A 392 -31.36 5.43 27.83
CA ASN A 392 -31.86 6.17 29.01
C ASN A 392 -30.83 6.55 30.10
N GLN A 393 -29.52 6.46 29.86
CA GLN A 393 -28.51 6.91 30.83
C GLN A 393 -27.51 7.94 30.27
N SER A 394 -27.63 9.20 30.71
CA SER A 394 -26.64 10.26 30.48
C SER A 394 -25.52 10.21 31.54
N LEU A 395 -24.54 9.33 31.35
CA LEU A 395 -23.42 9.14 32.28
C LEU A 395 -22.14 9.85 31.80
N PRO A 396 -21.23 10.23 32.73
CA PRO A 396 -19.87 10.62 32.38
C PRO A 396 -19.10 9.39 31.89
N ILE A 397 -18.53 9.49 30.70
CA ILE A 397 -17.77 8.41 30.06
C ILE A 397 -16.30 8.80 30.11
N THR A 398 -15.49 8.00 30.80
CA THR A 398 -14.05 8.22 30.88
C THR A 398 -13.43 8.03 29.49
N PRO A 399 -12.52 8.91 29.05
CA PRO A 399 -11.75 8.67 27.83
C PRO A 399 -11.03 7.32 27.84
N HIS A 400 -11.08 6.66 26.70
CA HIS A 400 -10.32 5.48 26.34
C HIS A 400 -8.93 5.87 25.82
N TYR A 401 -7.92 5.08 26.16
CA TYR A 401 -6.52 5.22 25.78
C TYR A 401 -6.04 3.98 25.01
N LEU A 402 -5.03 4.15 24.15
CA LEU A 402 -4.34 3.06 23.42
C LEU A 402 -3.00 2.73 24.08
N CYS A 403 -2.77 1.45 24.40
CA CYS A 403 -1.49 0.96 24.91
C CYS A 403 -0.48 0.72 23.77
N GLN A 404 -0.01 1.76 23.08
CA GLN A 404 0.91 1.62 21.94
C GLN A 404 2.23 0.93 22.30
N LEU A 405 2.67 1.00 23.57
CA LEU A 405 3.90 0.37 24.10
C LEU A 405 3.69 -1.02 24.73
N SER A 406 2.51 -1.62 24.54
CA SER A 406 2.18 -2.95 25.08
C SER A 406 3.11 -4.06 24.59
N ASN A 407 3.76 -3.88 23.42
CA ASN A 407 4.77 -4.79 22.89
C ASN A 407 6.06 -4.87 23.74
N ILE A 408 6.40 -3.81 24.47
CA ILE A 408 7.49 -3.79 25.47
C ILE A 408 6.96 -4.00 26.91
N SER A 409 5.70 -4.42 27.04
CA SER A 409 4.97 -4.59 28.32
C SER A 409 4.80 -3.29 29.12
N GLU A 410 4.66 -2.14 28.45
CA GLU A 410 4.36 -0.84 29.07
C GLU A 410 2.94 -0.36 28.71
N CYS A 411 2.17 0.10 29.70
CA CYS A 411 0.98 0.91 29.49
C CYS A 411 0.69 1.81 30.70
N LEU A 412 1.41 2.93 30.76
CA LEU A 412 1.36 3.94 31.83
C LEU A 412 -0.06 4.32 32.33
N PRO A 413 -1.12 4.42 31.50
CA PRO A 413 -2.46 4.72 31.99
C PRO A 413 -3.01 3.69 33.00
N ILE A 414 -2.74 2.38 32.81
CA ILE A 414 -3.37 1.29 33.56
C ILE A 414 -2.48 0.60 34.59
N GLU A 415 -1.15 0.62 34.42
CA GLU A 415 -0.20 -0.14 35.25
C GLU A 415 -0.45 -0.02 36.77
N LYS A 416 -0.80 1.19 37.21
CA LYS A 416 -0.92 1.57 38.62
C LYS A 416 -2.38 1.75 39.08
N GLN A 417 -3.33 1.22 38.33
CA GLN A 417 -4.77 1.43 38.54
C GLN A 417 -5.45 0.14 39.00
N ASP A 418 -5.91 0.08 40.24
CA ASP A 418 -6.65 -1.07 40.79
C ASP A 418 -7.90 -1.46 39.97
N ARG A 419 -8.39 -0.55 39.11
CA ARG A 419 -9.59 -0.72 38.28
C ARG A 419 -9.47 0.02 36.94
N PHE A 420 -9.63 -0.71 35.85
CA PHE A 420 -9.83 -0.17 34.50
C PHE A 420 -10.81 -1.06 33.72
N THR A 421 -11.40 -0.51 32.67
CA THR A 421 -12.17 -1.27 31.66
C THR A 421 -11.27 -1.49 30.44
N LEU A 422 -11.17 -2.74 29.99
CA LEU A 422 -10.69 -3.09 28.64
C LEU A 422 -11.89 -3.16 27.70
N THR A 423 -11.79 -2.53 26.53
CA THR A 423 -12.75 -2.64 25.43
C THR A 423 -12.02 -3.12 24.18
N LEU A 424 -12.47 -4.25 23.66
CA LEU A 424 -11.96 -4.87 22.44
C LEU A 424 -12.90 -4.56 21.29
N TRP A 425 -12.37 -4.05 20.18
CA TRP A 425 -13.10 -3.96 18.91
C TRP A 425 -12.56 -5.00 17.93
N ASN A 426 -13.43 -5.86 17.43
CA ASN A 426 -13.15 -6.77 16.32
C ASN A 426 -13.51 -6.08 14.99
N PRO A 427 -12.55 -5.71 14.13
CA PRO A 427 -12.83 -5.11 12.83
C PRO A 427 -13.35 -6.09 11.77
N THR A 428 -13.32 -7.40 12.03
CA THR A 428 -13.64 -8.43 11.04
C THR A 428 -15.13 -8.80 11.03
N VAL A 429 -15.62 -9.34 9.92
CA VAL A 429 -17.00 -9.88 9.80
C VAL A 429 -17.15 -11.30 10.37
N GLN A 430 -16.10 -11.81 11.01
CA GLN A 430 -16.01 -13.14 11.59
C GLN A 430 -16.03 -13.07 13.13
N SER A 431 -16.54 -14.11 13.78
CA SER A 431 -16.30 -14.27 15.22
C SER A 431 -14.88 -14.80 15.42
N ILE A 432 -14.07 -14.11 16.23
CA ILE A 432 -12.66 -14.45 16.43
C ILE A 432 -12.31 -14.57 17.91
N THR A 433 -11.53 -15.61 18.23
CA THR A 433 -10.91 -15.81 19.55
C THR A 433 -9.47 -15.33 19.46
N SER A 434 -9.04 -14.42 20.33
CA SER A 434 -7.72 -13.80 20.25
C SER A 434 -7.14 -13.50 21.64
N PHE A 435 -5.81 -13.50 21.75
CA PHE A 435 -5.09 -13.46 23.01
C PHE A 435 -4.51 -12.07 23.28
N VAL A 436 -5.08 -11.39 24.28
CA VAL A 436 -4.73 -10.01 24.62
C VAL A 436 -3.80 -9.99 25.83
N ARG A 437 -2.53 -9.63 25.62
CA ARG A 437 -1.54 -9.42 26.67
C ARG A 437 -1.68 -8.01 27.25
N VAL A 438 -2.02 -7.91 28.54
CA VAL A 438 -2.15 -6.63 29.25
C VAL A 438 -1.06 -6.51 30.32
N PRO A 439 -0.21 -5.47 30.30
CA PRO A 439 0.78 -5.25 31.35
C PRO A 439 0.12 -4.69 32.63
N VAL A 440 0.42 -5.32 33.78
CA VAL A 440 -0.15 -4.99 35.10
C VAL A 440 0.87 -5.28 36.21
N THR A 441 0.81 -4.56 37.34
CA THR A 441 1.78 -4.71 38.45
C THR A 441 1.32 -5.58 39.63
N ASN A 442 0.02 -5.93 39.67
CA ASN A 442 -0.61 -6.68 40.76
C ASN A 442 -1.25 -7.97 40.20
N ASP A 443 -1.72 -8.88 41.06
CA ASP A 443 -2.56 -10.00 40.64
C ASP A 443 -3.98 -9.52 40.30
N TYR A 444 -4.45 -9.76 39.06
CA TYR A 444 -5.80 -9.42 38.60
C TYR A 444 -6.66 -10.66 38.39
N THR A 445 -7.91 -10.60 38.85
CA THR A 445 -8.95 -11.58 38.47
C THR A 445 -9.65 -11.08 37.21
N ILE A 446 -9.39 -11.75 36.08
CA ILE A 446 -10.18 -11.56 34.85
C ILE A 446 -11.56 -12.18 35.07
N ILE A 447 -12.61 -11.42 34.80
CA ILE A 447 -14.02 -11.88 34.82
C ILE A 447 -14.56 -11.74 33.41
N ASP A 448 -14.86 -12.87 32.77
CA ASP A 448 -15.51 -12.91 31.46
C ASP A 448 -17.06 -12.98 31.61
N PRO A 449 -17.83 -12.89 30.52
CA PRO A 449 -19.29 -12.94 30.60
C PRO A 449 -19.91 -14.34 30.82
N ILE A 450 -19.19 -15.46 30.62
CA ILE A 450 -19.79 -16.80 30.48
C ILE A 450 -19.04 -17.94 31.24
N GLY A 451 -17.83 -17.73 31.74
CA GLY A 451 -17.16 -18.57 32.74
C GLY A 451 -16.56 -19.90 32.24
N GLN A 452 -16.32 -20.07 30.94
CA GLN A 452 -15.82 -21.33 30.37
C GLN A 452 -14.34 -21.29 29.94
N ILE A 453 -13.75 -22.49 29.84
CA ILE A 453 -12.35 -22.75 29.52
C ILE A 453 -12.29 -23.96 28.57
N LEU A 454 -11.42 -23.91 27.57
CA LEU A 454 -11.04 -25.05 26.75
C LEU A 454 -9.56 -25.41 26.97
N PRO A 455 -9.10 -26.58 26.49
CA PRO A 455 -7.69 -26.92 26.42
C PRO A 455 -7.16 -26.89 24.98
N SER A 456 -5.87 -26.57 24.84
CA SER A 456 -5.11 -26.59 23.58
C SER A 456 -4.97 -28.01 23.00
N GLU A 457 -5.99 -28.50 22.30
CA GLU A 457 -6.02 -29.83 21.66
C GLU A 457 -5.51 -29.86 20.20
N PHE A 458 -5.27 -28.69 19.59
CA PHE A 458 -5.07 -28.55 18.15
C PHE A 458 -3.63 -28.82 17.68
N VAL A 459 -2.63 -28.28 18.38
CA VAL A 459 -1.22 -28.31 17.94
C VAL A 459 -0.29 -28.66 19.11
N ARG A 460 0.75 -29.43 18.80
CA ARG A 460 1.89 -29.70 19.68
C ARG A 460 3.19 -29.22 19.07
N VAL A 461 4.08 -28.73 19.93
CA VAL A 461 5.47 -28.34 19.62
C VAL A 461 6.39 -29.18 20.49
N ASP A 462 7.40 -29.80 19.90
CA ASP A 462 8.39 -30.64 20.58
C ASP A 462 9.80 -30.07 20.45
N PHE A 463 10.53 -30.04 21.56
CA PHE A 463 11.92 -29.56 21.67
C PHE A 463 12.86 -30.66 22.16
N ASP A 464 14.15 -30.55 21.87
CA ASP A 464 15.19 -31.41 22.45
C ASP A 464 15.64 -30.95 23.85
N ASN A 465 16.59 -31.67 24.44
CA ASN A 465 17.15 -31.36 25.77
C ASN A 465 18.05 -30.10 25.78
N GLN A 466 18.28 -29.48 24.63
CA GLN A 466 19.09 -28.30 24.41
C GLN A 466 18.22 -27.07 24.05
N GLY A 467 16.91 -27.27 23.82
CA GLY A 467 15.95 -26.24 23.47
C GLY A 467 15.75 -26.04 21.97
N ASN A 468 16.34 -26.88 21.11
CA ASN A 468 16.12 -26.81 19.66
C ASN A 468 14.74 -27.37 19.30
N LEU A 469 14.02 -26.73 18.38
CA LEU A 469 12.76 -27.24 17.85
C LEU A 469 13.00 -28.53 17.05
N LEU A 470 12.27 -29.60 17.38
CA LEU A 470 12.33 -30.90 16.70
C LEU A 470 11.16 -31.13 15.75
N GLN A 471 9.93 -30.81 16.20
CA GLN A 471 8.72 -31.13 15.45
C GLN A 471 7.56 -30.22 15.85
N ILE A 472 6.69 -29.93 14.88
CA ILE A 472 5.35 -29.39 15.15
C ILE A 472 4.35 -30.39 14.54
N THR A 473 3.30 -30.71 15.30
CA THR A 473 2.24 -31.65 14.90
C THR A 473 0.87 -30.98 15.05
N ASN A 474 0.10 -30.97 13.96
CA ASN A 474 -1.31 -30.60 13.93
C ASN A 474 -2.15 -31.89 14.13
N TYR A 475 -2.94 -31.93 15.20
CA TYR A 475 -3.74 -33.10 15.58
C TYR A 475 -5.06 -33.23 14.81
N GLN A 476 -5.56 -32.17 14.16
CA GLN A 476 -6.79 -32.26 13.37
C GLN A 476 -6.56 -32.92 12.01
N SER A 477 -5.53 -32.49 11.29
CA SER A 477 -5.14 -33.07 9.99
C SER A 477 -4.18 -34.26 10.13
N ASN A 478 -3.70 -34.56 11.35
CA ASN A 478 -2.70 -35.59 11.64
C ASN A 478 -1.43 -35.39 10.79
N ILE A 479 -0.98 -34.14 10.67
CA ILE A 479 0.22 -33.74 9.93
C ILE A 479 1.32 -33.33 10.91
N SER A 480 2.50 -33.93 10.74
CA SER A 480 3.72 -33.55 11.44
C SER A 480 4.77 -33.04 10.45
N VAL A 481 5.46 -31.96 10.83
CA VAL A 481 6.62 -31.43 10.12
C VAL A 481 7.80 -31.40 11.09
N SER A 482 8.90 -32.02 10.66
CA SER A 482 10.10 -32.21 11.47
C SER A 482 11.14 -31.17 11.08
N PHE A 483 11.80 -30.59 12.09
CA PHE A 483 12.81 -29.55 11.91
C PHE A 483 14.18 -30.18 12.07
N SER A 484 15.01 -30.03 11.04
CA SER A 484 16.44 -30.34 11.12
C SER A 484 17.20 -29.23 11.85
N ASN A 485 16.67 -28.00 11.78
CA ASN A 485 17.21 -26.80 12.40
C ASN A 485 16.14 -25.68 12.40
N GLN A 486 16.13 -24.83 13.42
CA GLN A 486 15.30 -23.62 13.47
C GLN A 486 15.92 -22.59 14.44
N GLY A 487 15.80 -21.31 14.11
CA GLY A 487 16.17 -20.21 15.01
C GLY A 487 16.72 -18.98 14.29
N LEU A 488 17.47 -18.16 15.04
CA LEU A 488 18.03 -16.88 14.57
C LEU A 488 19.42 -17.03 13.93
N TYR A 489 19.53 -16.53 12.71
CA TYR A 489 20.72 -16.53 11.87
C TYR A 489 21.04 -15.12 11.37
N TRP A 490 22.23 -14.89 10.82
CA TRP A 490 22.58 -13.64 10.17
C TRP A 490 23.47 -13.84 8.94
N TYR A 491 23.26 -12.99 7.95
CA TYR A 491 24.18 -12.79 6.84
C TYR A 491 25.15 -11.65 7.14
N HIS A 492 26.43 -11.89 6.90
CA HIS A 492 27.47 -10.86 6.86
C HIS A 492 27.26 -10.03 5.59
N SER A 493 26.96 -8.73 5.73
CA SER A 493 26.82 -7.80 4.60
C SER A 493 28.13 -7.67 3.82
N TYR A 494 28.08 -7.74 2.48
CA TYR A 494 29.24 -7.43 1.66
C TYR A 494 29.62 -5.93 1.85
N PRO A 495 30.86 -5.59 2.24
CA PRO A 495 31.27 -4.20 2.45
C PRO A 495 31.13 -3.35 1.18
N ASN A 496 30.45 -2.21 1.29
CA ASN A 496 30.06 -1.37 0.15
C ASN A 496 29.26 -2.16 -0.92
N GLY A 497 28.41 -3.09 -0.47
CA GLY A 497 27.57 -3.95 -1.31
C GLY A 497 26.12 -3.99 -0.82
N SER A 498 25.88 -4.36 0.44
CA SER A 498 24.57 -4.17 1.08
C SER A 498 24.38 -2.73 1.57
N GLY A 499 23.13 -2.30 1.67
CA GLY A 499 22.70 -1.00 2.17
C GLY A 499 21.17 -0.96 2.33
N ALA A 500 20.57 0.22 2.37
CA ALA A 500 19.11 0.34 2.54
C ALA A 500 18.33 -0.35 1.39
N TYR A 501 18.78 -0.18 0.13
CA TYR A 501 18.13 -0.77 -1.04
C TYR A 501 18.58 -2.22 -1.26
N VAL A 502 19.90 -2.45 -1.30
CA VAL A 502 20.50 -3.71 -1.76
C VAL A 502 20.76 -4.67 -0.60
N PHE A 503 20.47 -5.96 -0.84
CA PHE A 503 20.96 -7.07 -0.02
C PHE A 503 22.01 -7.84 -0.84
N ARG A 504 23.23 -7.88 -0.32
CA ARG A 504 24.36 -8.61 -0.92
C ARG A 504 25.15 -9.30 0.19
N PRO A 505 24.90 -10.58 0.49
CA PRO A 505 25.65 -11.29 1.52
C PRO A 505 27.07 -11.61 1.06
N LEU A 506 28.04 -11.56 1.96
CA LEU A 506 29.45 -11.85 1.67
C LEU A 506 29.68 -13.34 1.29
N THR A 507 28.83 -14.23 1.79
CA THR A 507 28.80 -15.66 1.40
C THR A 507 27.36 -16.15 1.36
N SER A 508 27.06 -17.20 0.60
CA SER A 508 25.70 -17.77 0.54
C SER A 508 25.25 -18.45 1.85
N ASN A 509 26.14 -18.64 2.82
CA ASN A 509 25.85 -19.27 4.10
C ASN A 509 25.59 -18.22 5.19
N ALA A 510 24.38 -18.20 5.76
CA ALA A 510 24.11 -17.49 7.02
C ALA A 510 24.77 -18.21 8.19
N GLN A 511 25.17 -17.47 9.21
CA GLN A 511 25.73 -17.99 10.46
C GLN A 511 24.68 -17.94 11.57
N PRO A 512 24.61 -18.92 12.50
CA PRO A 512 23.73 -18.82 13.66
C PRO A 512 24.15 -17.61 14.50
N ILE A 513 23.18 -16.93 15.13
CA ILE A 513 23.46 -15.76 15.97
C ILE A 513 24.33 -16.14 17.18
N SER A 514 24.09 -17.34 17.72
CA SER A 514 24.88 -18.12 18.68
C SER A 514 24.16 -19.46 18.92
N ASN A 515 24.76 -20.35 19.71
CA ASN A 515 24.00 -21.47 20.29
C ASN A 515 22.94 -20.93 21.28
N ILE A 516 21.93 -21.74 21.60
CA ILE A 516 20.99 -21.45 22.69
C ILE A 516 21.76 -21.37 24.01
N ARG A 517 21.54 -20.28 24.77
CA ARG A 517 22.16 -20.02 26.08
C ARG A 517 21.23 -20.41 27.23
N ASN A 518 19.93 -20.21 27.07
CA ASN A 518 18.91 -20.56 28.04
C ASN A 518 17.57 -20.81 27.34
N ILE A 519 16.76 -21.70 27.90
CA ILE A 519 15.34 -21.88 27.53
C ILE A 519 14.49 -21.85 28.80
N THR A 520 13.32 -21.23 28.75
CA THR A 520 12.41 -21.13 29.90
C THR A 520 10.97 -21.35 29.44
N CYS A 521 10.42 -22.50 29.84
CA CYS A 521 9.09 -22.94 29.43
C CYS A 521 8.04 -22.53 30.47
N THR A 522 7.02 -21.80 30.04
CA THR A 522 5.87 -21.39 30.86
C THR A 522 4.65 -22.19 30.45
N LYS A 523 3.93 -22.78 31.41
CA LYS A 523 2.65 -23.46 31.18
C LYS A 523 1.56 -22.84 32.04
N SER A 524 0.59 -22.19 31.38
CA SER A 524 -0.61 -21.67 32.01
C SER A 524 -1.84 -22.50 31.59
N LYS A 525 -3.04 -21.98 31.89
CA LYS A 525 -4.32 -22.57 31.49
C LYS A 525 -4.60 -22.42 29.99
N SER A 526 -4.15 -21.31 29.39
CA SER A 526 -4.60 -20.86 28.05
C SER A 526 -3.47 -20.49 27.09
N VAL A 527 -2.21 -20.51 27.56
CA VAL A 527 -1.00 -20.41 26.75
C VAL A 527 0.09 -21.32 27.32
N GLN A 528 0.85 -21.96 26.45
CA GLN A 528 2.11 -22.63 26.76
C GLN A 528 3.19 -21.99 25.89
N SER A 529 4.27 -21.49 26.48
CA SER A 529 5.35 -20.83 25.75
C SER A 529 6.73 -21.35 26.14
N ALA A 530 7.69 -21.20 25.23
CA ALA A 530 9.11 -21.48 25.43
C ALA A 530 9.93 -20.25 25.01
N LEU A 531 10.43 -19.51 26.00
CA LEU A 531 11.35 -18.39 25.77
C LEU A 531 12.77 -18.91 25.60
N ILE A 532 13.29 -18.80 24.39
CA ILE A 532 14.65 -19.17 23.96
C ILE A 532 15.51 -17.90 23.94
N ILE A 533 16.63 -17.93 24.66
CA ILE A 533 17.63 -16.86 24.64
C ILE A 533 18.87 -17.39 23.94
N PHE A 534 19.22 -16.81 22.79
CA PHE A 534 20.45 -17.13 22.08
C PHE A 534 21.63 -16.36 22.68
N ASN A 535 21.52 -15.03 22.78
CA ASN A 535 22.55 -14.16 23.36
C ASN A 535 21.97 -12.81 23.85
N GLU A 536 22.83 -11.85 24.20
CA GLU A 536 22.45 -10.53 24.74
C GLU A 536 21.67 -9.62 23.76
N TRP A 537 21.53 -10.01 22.48
CA TRP A 537 20.84 -9.23 21.43
C TRP A 537 19.92 -10.07 20.53
N GLY A 538 19.56 -11.30 20.95
CA GLY A 538 18.65 -12.18 20.22
C GLY A 538 17.93 -13.19 21.10
N SER A 539 16.60 -13.13 21.09
CA SER A 539 15.71 -14.06 21.78
C SER A 539 14.40 -14.28 20.99
N GLU A 540 13.72 -15.37 21.30
CA GLU A 540 12.53 -15.84 20.61
C GLU A 540 11.60 -16.54 21.60
N GLU A 541 10.30 -16.24 21.60
CA GLU A 541 9.30 -16.92 22.42
C GLU A 541 8.33 -17.68 21.52
N VAL A 542 8.43 -19.01 21.53
CA VAL A 542 7.54 -19.92 20.78
C VAL A 542 6.32 -20.22 21.64
N SER A 543 5.13 -19.82 21.21
CA SER A 543 3.88 -19.91 21.98
C SER A 543 2.80 -20.70 21.24
N ILE A 544 2.13 -21.61 21.96
CA ILE A 544 0.87 -22.20 21.55
C ILE A 544 -0.26 -21.73 22.49
N PHE A 545 -1.36 -21.31 21.87
CA PHE A 545 -2.52 -20.74 22.55
C PHE A 545 -3.69 -21.72 22.50
N ASP A 546 -4.52 -21.70 23.56
CA ASP A 546 -5.78 -22.43 23.60
C ASP A 546 -6.70 -22.03 22.42
N GLY A 547 -7.48 -22.97 21.89
CA GLY A 547 -8.34 -22.75 20.74
C GLY A 547 -7.64 -22.50 19.38
N SER A 548 -6.30 -22.40 19.32
CA SER A 548 -5.59 -22.01 18.08
C SER A 548 -4.92 -23.17 17.35
N SER A 549 -5.00 -23.16 16.01
CA SER A 549 -4.25 -24.05 15.10
C SER A 549 -2.90 -23.47 14.64
N THR A 550 -2.47 -22.32 15.17
CA THR A 550 -1.21 -21.67 14.82
C THR A 550 -0.18 -21.74 15.96
N VAL A 551 1.10 -21.88 15.63
CA VAL A 551 2.20 -21.62 16.57
C VAL A 551 2.71 -20.20 16.38
N GLU A 552 2.73 -19.38 17.42
CA GLU A 552 3.27 -18.02 17.37
C GLU A 552 4.78 -18.05 17.70
N PHE A 553 5.57 -17.30 16.93
CA PHE A 553 7.00 -17.08 17.14
C PHE A 553 7.22 -15.57 17.35
N GLU A 554 7.26 -15.10 18.61
CA GLU A 554 7.62 -13.70 18.93
C GLU A 554 9.15 -13.56 19.01
N TRP A 555 9.76 -12.87 18.06
CA TRP A 555 11.20 -12.63 18.03
C TRP A 555 11.55 -11.23 18.57
N THR A 556 12.70 -11.12 19.24
CA THR A 556 13.30 -9.83 19.66
C THR A 556 14.78 -9.81 19.28
N VAL A 557 15.17 -8.84 18.45
CA VAL A 557 16.52 -8.71 17.90
C VAL A 557 17.06 -7.30 18.11
N GLY A 558 18.26 -7.22 18.69
CA GLY A 558 19.06 -6.02 18.85
C GLY A 558 19.37 -5.66 20.32
N PRO A 559 20.27 -4.69 20.57
CA PRO A 559 20.99 -3.89 19.59
C PRO A 559 21.97 -4.73 18.77
N ILE A 560 21.85 -4.72 17.44
CA ILE A 560 22.75 -5.49 16.57
C ILE A 560 24.18 -4.90 16.70
N PRO A 561 25.19 -5.68 17.10
CA PRO A 561 26.56 -5.18 17.27
C PRO A 561 27.20 -4.90 15.90
N ILE A 562 27.82 -3.73 15.74
CA ILE A 562 28.55 -3.32 14.52
C ILE A 562 29.89 -2.63 14.84
N ASP A 563 30.38 -2.75 16.08
CA ASP A 563 31.64 -2.14 16.53
C ASP A 563 32.88 -2.82 15.91
N ASP A 564 32.67 -3.99 15.30
CA ASP A 564 33.56 -4.72 14.41
C ASP A 564 33.53 -4.21 12.95
N TYR A 565 32.74 -3.19 12.66
CA TYR A 565 32.43 -2.65 11.32
C TYR A 565 31.81 -3.68 10.35
N ILE A 566 31.30 -4.80 10.86
CA ILE A 566 30.63 -5.85 10.08
C ILE A 566 29.12 -5.60 10.11
N GLY A 567 28.54 -5.33 8.94
CA GLY A 567 27.08 -5.28 8.76
C GLY A 567 26.45 -6.67 8.93
N LYS A 568 25.30 -6.71 9.62
CA LYS A 568 24.61 -7.96 9.97
C LYS A 568 23.14 -7.87 9.59
N GLU A 569 22.71 -8.83 8.80
CA GLU A 569 21.36 -8.90 8.23
C GLU A 569 20.71 -10.17 8.78
N VAL A 570 19.87 -9.98 9.81
CA VAL A 570 19.37 -11.04 10.69
C VAL A 570 18.13 -11.67 10.08
N ILE A 571 18.11 -13.00 10.05
CA ILE A 571 17.03 -13.82 9.52
C ILE A 571 16.55 -14.79 10.61
N ILE A 572 15.29 -15.18 10.56
CA ILE A 572 14.81 -16.42 11.17
C ILE A 572 14.71 -17.48 10.08
N ARG A 573 15.16 -18.70 10.38
CA ARG A 573 15.21 -19.83 9.45
C ARG A 573 14.46 -21.02 10.02
N TYR A 574 13.76 -21.74 9.14
CA TYR A 574 12.96 -22.92 9.41
C TYR A 574 13.37 -24.03 8.43
N ASP A 575 14.26 -24.94 8.84
CA ASP A 575 14.81 -25.99 7.98
C ASP A 575 14.07 -27.32 8.18
N THR A 576 12.99 -27.53 7.42
CA THR A 576 12.07 -28.66 7.58
C THR A 576 12.40 -29.88 6.72
N ASP A 577 11.73 -30.99 6.97
CA ASP A 577 11.79 -32.24 6.21
C ASP A 577 10.88 -32.28 4.96
N LEU A 578 10.43 -31.13 4.43
CA LEU A 578 9.57 -31.04 3.24
C LEU A 578 10.36 -31.13 1.92
N GLY A 579 9.92 -32.01 1.03
CA GLY A 579 10.46 -32.12 -0.33
C GLY A 579 9.94 -31.03 -1.27
N SER A 580 10.39 -29.78 -1.09
CA SER A 580 9.85 -28.61 -1.81
C SER A 580 10.28 -28.46 -3.28
N THR A 581 11.25 -29.24 -3.78
CA THR A 581 11.66 -29.28 -5.20
C THR A 581 12.05 -27.92 -5.80
N SER A 582 12.80 -27.12 -5.03
CA SER A 582 13.18 -25.72 -5.36
C SER A 582 12.02 -24.74 -5.53
N LYS A 583 10.78 -25.12 -5.17
CA LYS A 583 9.59 -24.27 -5.19
C LYS A 583 9.26 -23.72 -3.81
N TYR A 584 8.78 -22.48 -3.80
CA TYR A 584 8.20 -21.79 -2.64
C TYR A 584 7.16 -20.79 -3.15
N TYR A 585 6.34 -20.23 -2.27
CA TYR A 585 5.21 -19.40 -2.64
C TYR A 585 5.19 -18.15 -1.77
N THR A 586 5.05 -16.96 -2.36
CA THR A 586 4.95 -15.68 -1.62
C THR A 586 3.77 -14.87 -2.12
N ASP A 587 3.20 -14.03 -1.25
CA ASP A 587 2.18 -13.07 -1.70
C ASP A 587 2.71 -11.98 -2.65
N ALA A 588 1.76 -11.37 -3.35
CA ALA A 588 1.84 -10.04 -3.93
C ALA A 588 0.98 -9.09 -3.07
N ASN A 589 1.63 -8.12 -2.41
CA ASN A 589 1.00 -7.09 -1.55
C ASN A 589 0.00 -7.63 -0.50
N GLY A 590 0.20 -8.86 -0.03
CA GLY A 590 -0.63 -9.53 0.98
C GLY A 590 -1.79 -10.36 0.44
N ARG A 591 -2.03 -10.33 -0.88
CA ARG A 591 -3.31 -10.71 -1.49
C ARG A 591 -3.21 -11.96 -2.38
N GLU A 592 -2.93 -11.81 -3.67
CA GLU A 592 -2.63 -12.95 -4.56
C GLU A 592 -1.31 -13.63 -4.19
N VAL A 593 -1.11 -14.88 -4.61
CA VAL A 593 0.13 -15.64 -4.37
C VAL A 593 0.78 -16.06 -5.69
N LEU A 594 2.11 -16.04 -5.71
CA LEU A 594 2.93 -16.40 -6.86
C LEU A 594 3.86 -17.57 -6.51
N GLU A 595 3.90 -18.58 -7.39
CA GLU A 595 4.92 -19.63 -7.32
C GLU A 595 6.29 -19.04 -7.67
N ARG A 596 7.26 -19.25 -6.78
CA ARG A 596 8.65 -18.85 -6.93
C ARG A 596 9.50 -20.11 -7.10
N ILE A 597 10.39 -20.11 -8.09
CA ILE A 597 11.32 -21.21 -8.34
C ILE A 597 12.74 -20.66 -8.15
N ARG A 598 13.50 -21.28 -7.23
CA ARG A 598 14.87 -20.87 -6.93
C ARG A 598 15.74 -20.94 -8.19
N ASN A 599 16.51 -19.88 -8.45
CA ASN A 599 17.41 -19.71 -9.60
C ASN A 599 16.73 -19.75 -10.98
N TYR A 600 15.45 -19.40 -11.07
CA TYR A 600 14.68 -19.38 -12.32
C TYR A 600 13.94 -18.05 -12.53
N ARG A 601 13.65 -17.71 -13.78
CA ARG A 601 12.73 -16.65 -14.21
C ARG A 601 11.94 -17.14 -15.45
N PRO A 602 10.64 -16.86 -15.56
CA PRO A 602 9.82 -17.40 -16.65
C PRO A 602 10.05 -16.71 -18.00
N THR A 603 10.47 -15.44 -18.00
CA THR A 603 10.50 -14.58 -19.19
C THR A 603 11.89 -14.41 -19.83
N TRP A 604 12.97 -14.87 -19.19
CA TRP A 604 14.31 -14.89 -19.79
C TRP A 604 15.21 -15.99 -19.19
N ASN A 605 16.28 -16.35 -19.91
CA ASN A 605 17.29 -17.28 -19.41
C ASN A 605 18.11 -16.62 -18.27
N TYR A 606 17.87 -17.03 -17.03
CA TYR A 606 18.41 -16.37 -15.84
C TYR A 606 19.84 -16.83 -15.51
N THR A 607 20.81 -15.92 -15.63
CA THR A 607 22.15 -16.11 -15.07
C THR A 607 22.15 -15.80 -13.58
N VAL A 608 22.51 -16.79 -12.75
CA VAL A 608 22.58 -16.63 -11.29
C VAL A 608 23.85 -15.88 -10.91
N PHE A 609 23.71 -14.62 -10.49
CA PHE A 609 24.82 -13.82 -9.93
C PHE A 609 24.84 -13.79 -8.40
N GLU A 610 23.69 -13.97 -7.75
CA GLU A 610 23.53 -13.94 -6.30
C GLU A 610 22.60 -15.09 -5.85
N ASN A 611 23.18 -16.18 -5.35
CA ASN A 611 22.44 -17.39 -4.97
C ASN A 611 21.39 -17.16 -3.85
N VAL A 612 21.57 -16.11 -3.03
CA VAL A 612 20.68 -15.78 -1.92
C VAL A 612 19.77 -14.62 -2.29
N SER A 613 20.29 -13.41 -2.44
CA SER A 613 19.46 -12.21 -2.63
C SER A 613 18.73 -12.16 -3.99
N GLY A 614 19.18 -12.91 -4.99
CA GLY A 614 18.44 -13.17 -6.24
C GLY A 614 17.25 -14.12 -6.10
N ASN A 615 17.07 -14.73 -4.93
CA ASN A 615 15.95 -15.60 -4.54
C ASN A 615 15.19 -15.08 -3.31
N TYR A 616 15.38 -13.80 -2.97
CA TYR A 616 14.54 -13.10 -2.00
C TYR A 616 13.39 -12.41 -2.72
N TYR A 617 12.19 -12.56 -2.18
CA TYR A 617 10.96 -11.94 -2.65
C TYR A 617 10.29 -11.16 -1.50
N PRO A 618 9.40 -10.20 -1.80
CA PRO A 618 8.61 -9.55 -0.77
C PRO A 618 7.62 -10.54 -0.14
N ILE A 619 7.37 -10.37 1.17
CA ILE A 619 6.39 -11.11 1.95
C ILE A 619 5.63 -10.06 2.77
N ASN A 620 4.39 -9.74 2.38
CA ASN A 620 3.57 -8.74 3.09
C ASN A 620 2.54 -9.36 4.03
N SER A 621 2.35 -10.67 3.94
CA SER A 621 1.41 -11.47 4.74
C SER A 621 1.87 -12.93 4.95
N ARG A 622 2.45 -13.60 3.94
CA ARG A 622 2.62 -15.07 3.92
C ARG A 622 3.73 -15.57 2.99
N ILE A 623 4.45 -16.60 3.43
CA ILE A 623 5.33 -17.45 2.61
C ILE A 623 5.10 -18.93 2.95
N TRP A 624 5.19 -19.84 1.97
CA TRP A 624 5.14 -21.28 2.24
C TRP A 624 5.97 -22.14 1.29
N ILE A 625 6.18 -23.38 1.75
CA ILE A 625 6.68 -24.52 0.97
C ILE A 625 5.72 -25.70 1.16
N LYS A 626 5.66 -26.61 0.17
CA LYS A 626 4.84 -27.83 0.26
C LYS A 626 5.48 -29.02 -0.44
N ASP A 627 5.14 -30.22 0.03
CA ASP A 627 5.30 -31.48 -0.69
C ASP A 627 3.91 -31.99 -1.17
N GLN A 628 3.79 -33.28 -1.48
CA GLN A 628 2.51 -33.87 -1.94
C GLN A 628 1.45 -34.02 -0.84
N GLN A 629 1.84 -34.00 0.43
CA GLN A 629 0.97 -34.32 1.58
C GLN A 629 0.92 -33.19 2.61
N ARG A 630 1.96 -32.35 2.66
CA ARG A 630 2.18 -31.36 3.73
C ARG A 630 2.51 -29.99 3.15
N GLN A 631 2.04 -28.93 3.81
CA GLN A 631 2.42 -27.55 3.57
C GLN A 631 2.86 -26.90 4.88
N PHE A 632 3.99 -26.20 4.85
CA PHE A 632 4.52 -25.40 5.95
C PHE A 632 4.43 -23.92 5.57
N THR A 633 3.56 -23.17 6.25
CA THR A 633 3.25 -21.77 5.97
C THR A 633 3.67 -20.88 7.14
N VAL A 634 4.27 -19.73 6.84
CA VAL A 634 4.64 -18.70 7.82
C VAL A 634 3.94 -17.39 7.45
N LEU A 635 3.18 -16.83 8.38
CA LEU A 635 2.55 -15.51 8.27
C LEU A 635 3.40 -14.44 8.97
N THR A 636 3.38 -13.20 8.47
CA THR A 636 4.20 -12.09 9.00
C THR A 636 3.37 -10.92 9.53
N ASP A 637 3.83 -10.27 10.61
CA ASP A 637 3.12 -9.12 11.22
C ASP A 637 3.44 -7.76 10.53
N ARG A 638 4.27 -7.81 9.47
CA ARG A 638 4.74 -6.69 8.65
C ARG A 638 5.35 -7.22 7.34
N SER A 639 5.80 -6.31 6.48
CA SER A 639 6.58 -6.64 5.28
C SER A 639 7.99 -7.13 5.62
N HIS A 640 8.41 -8.23 4.98
CA HIS A 640 9.75 -8.79 5.08
C HIS A 640 10.28 -9.20 3.70
N GLY A 641 11.61 -9.40 3.61
CA GLY A 641 12.22 -10.14 2.50
C GLY A 641 12.51 -11.58 2.92
N GLY A 642 12.20 -12.55 2.07
CA GLY A 642 12.51 -13.96 2.35
C GLY A 642 12.41 -14.87 1.14
N GLY A 643 12.70 -16.16 1.34
CA GLY A 643 12.69 -17.17 0.28
C GLY A 643 13.10 -18.56 0.76
N SER A 644 13.28 -19.49 -0.18
CA SER A 644 13.71 -20.87 0.07
C SER A 644 15.05 -21.14 -0.60
N ILE A 645 16.15 -20.96 0.14
CA ILE A 645 17.52 -21.06 -0.40
C ILE A 645 18.00 -22.52 -0.55
N SER A 646 17.46 -23.44 0.24
CA SER A 646 17.57 -24.89 0.06
C SER A 646 16.20 -25.55 0.15
N ASP A 647 16.04 -26.75 -0.41
CA ASP A 647 14.78 -27.50 -0.28
C ASP A 647 14.48 -27.81 1.19
N GLY A 648 13.20 -27.80 1.56
CA GLY A 648 12.74 -27.90 2.95
C GLY A 648 12.92 -26.62 3.79
N SER A 649 13.69 -25.63 3.32
CA SER A 649 13.98 -24.42 4.09
C SER A 649 13.08 -23.25 3.71
N ILE A 650 12.63 -22.49 4.71
CA ILE A 650 12.19 -21.09 4.58
C ILE A 650 13.10 -20.21 5.43
N GLU A 651 13.54 -19.08 4.89
CA GLU A 651 14.15 -18.01 5.68
C GLU A 651 13.50 -16.65 5.39
N ILE A 652 13.39 -15.84 6.45
CA ILE A 652 12.76 -14.52 6.44
C ILE A 652 13.71 -13.57 7.18
N MET A 653 14.14 -12.50 6.53
CA MET A 653 14.96 -11.46 7.13
C MET A 653 14.09 -10.55 7.98
N ILE A 654 14.48 -10.32 9.24
CA ILE A 654 13.65 -9.67 10.27
C ILE A 654 14.20 -8.32 10.76
N HIS A 655 15.53 -8.14 10.74
CA HIS A 655 16.19 -6.88 11.09
C HIS A 655 17.55 -6.76 10.38
N ARG A 656 18.02 -5.54 10.11
CA ARG A 656 19.27 -5.24 9.39
C ARG A 656 19.99 -4.08 10.07
N ARG A 657 21.29 -4.19 10.30
CA ARG A 657 22.13 -3.05 10.71
C ARG A 657 23.45 -3.08 9.96
N ILE A 658 23.71 -2.03 9.18
CA ILE A 658 24.78 -1.98 8.18
C ILE A 658 25.56 -0.66 8.37
N PRO A 659 26.89 -0.69 8.63
CA PRO A 659 27.69 0.51 8.84
C PRO A 659 28.09 1.25 7.55
N ASN A 660 27.72 0.71 6.38
CA ASN A 660 27.99 1.28 5.06
C ASN A 660 26.67 1.49 4.28
N SER A 661 26.68 2.35 3.26
CA SER A 661 25.62 2.44 2.25
C SER A 661 25.88 1.50 1.06
N ASP A 662 24.84 1.13 0.32
CA ASP A 662 25.00 0.43 -0.96
C ASP A 662 25.45 1.40 -2.07
N PRO A 663 26.21 0.94 -3.08
CA PRO A 663 26.77 1.82 -4.11
C PRO A 663 25.73 2.35 -5.11
N SER A 664 24.47 1.88 -5.02
CA SER A 664 23.32 2.38 -5.77
C SER A 664 22.46 3.38 -4.99
N SER A 665 22.86 3.74 -3.76
CA SER A 665 22.09 4.58 -2.85
C SER A 665 22.42 6.07 -3.03
N ALA A 666 21.56 6.81 -3.72
CA ALA A 666 21.66 8.28 -3.77
C ALA A 666 21.33 8.93 -2.40
N MET A 667 20.73 8.19 -1.47
CA MET A 667 20.60 8.59 -0.07
C MET A 667 21.96 8.74 0.64
N MET A 668 22.96 7.91 0.28
CA MET A 668 24.33 7.92 0.83
C MET A 668 24.40 7.87 2.38
N GLU A 669 23.42 7.25 3.05
CA GLU A 669 23.45 6.98 4.50
C GLU A 669 23.55 5.46 4.77
N PRO A 670 24.28 5.03 5.81
CA PRO A 670 24.22 3.66 6.29
C PRO A 670 22.87 3.31 6.93
N LEU A 671 22.42 2.06 6.78
CA LEU A 671 21.24 1.56 7.51
C LEU A 671 21.61 1.25 8.97
N ASN A 672 21.75 2.30 9.76
CA ASN A 672 22.24 2.28 11.14
C ASN A 672 21.24 2.92 12.11
N GLU A 673 20.05 2.35 12.18
CA GLU A 673 18.97 2.83 13.05
C GLU A 673 19.38 2.76 14.54
N THR A 674 19.09 3.81 15.30
CA THR A 674 19.43 3.90 16.73
C THR A 674 18.30 4.48 17.58
N ALA A 675 18.22 4.05 18.83
CA ALA A 675 17.36 4.61 19.87
C ALA A 675 18.17 4.76 21.16
N PHE A 676 18.01 5.88 21.87
CA PHE A 676 18.72 6.19 23.12
C PHE A 676 20.26 6.02 23.05
N GLY A 677 20.86 6.28 21.88
CA GLY A 677 22.30 6.14 21.63
C GLY A 677 22.80 4.69 21.41
N LYS A 678 21.90 3.72 21.27
CA LYS A 678 22.22 2.30 20.95
C LYS A 678 21.55 1.89 19.64
N GLY A 679 22.05 0.82 19.01
CA GLY A 679 21.39 0.23 17.83
C GLY A 679 19.94 -0.16 18.14
N LEU A 680 19.04 0.06 17.19
CA LEU A 680 17.61 -0.18 17.37
C LEU A 680 17.32 -1.65 17.70
N VAL A 681 16.47 -1.87 18.70
CA VAL A 681 15.91 -3.18 19.06
C VAL A 681 14.55 -3.31 18.38
N VAL A 682 14.31 -4.44 17.72
CA VAL A 682 13.06 -4.71 17.00
C VAL A 682 12.42 -5.98 17.54
N ARG A 683 11.12 -5.91 17.79
CA ARG A 683 10.26 -7.04 18.15
C ARG A 683 9.21 -7.26 17.08
N GLY A 684 8.90 -8.52 16.79
CA GLY A 684 7.87 -8.91 15.84
C GLY A 684 7.41 -10.35 16.01
N LYS A 685 6.46 -10.76 15.18
CA LYS A 685 5.78 -12.04 15.31
C LYS A 685 5.59 -12.71 13.96
N HIS A 686 5.81 -14.02 13.94
CA HIS A 686 5.31 -14.89 12.87
C HIS A 686 4.25 -15.85 13.41
N LEU A 687 3.26 -16.21 12.59
CA LEU A 687 2.34 -17.31 12.87
C LEU A 687 2.65 -18.48 11.92
N VAL A 688 2.99 -19.63 12.47
CA VAL A 688 3.31 -20.85 11.73
C VAL A 688 2.09 -21.75 11.66
N ILE A 689 1.77 -22.20 10.45
CA ILE A 689 0.65 -23.09 10.11
C ILE A 689 1.22 -24.32 9.40
N ILE A 690 0.80 -25.50 9.84
CA ILE A 690 1.13 -26.80 9.26
C ILE A 690 -0.16 -27.58 9.02
N ASP A 691 -0.41 -27.95 7.77
CA ASP A 691 -1.55 -28.78 7.37
C ASP A 691 -1.27 -29.46 6.01
N THR A 692 -2.30 -30.07 5.43
CA THR A 692 -2.30 -30.55 4.04
C THR A 692 -2.38 -29.37 3.05
N PRO A 693 -1.87 -29.50 1.81
CA PRO A 693 -2.00 -28.46 0.79
C PRO A 693 -3.44 -28.02 0.49
N ASN A 694 -4.41 -28.95 0.53
CA ASN A 694 -5.82 -28.66 0.21
C ASN A 694 -6.56 -27.88 1.30
N ASN A 695 -6.15 -28.02 2.57
CA ASN A 695 -6.80 -27.39 3.72
C ASN A 695 -5.98 -26.22 4.30
N SER A 696 -4.75 -26.00 3.81
CA SER A 696 -3.92 -24.87 4.24
C SER A 696 -4.51 -23.51 3.86
N ALA A 697 -5.21 -23.43 2.71
CA ALA A 697 -5.81 -22.20 2.20
C ALA A 697 -6.81 -21.60 3.21
N LEU A 698 -7.78 -22.41 3.64
CA LEU A 698 -8.74 -22.13 4.72
C LEU A 698 -8.07 -21.43 5.91
N ILE A 699 -7.02 -22.04 6.44
CA ILE A 699 -6.36 -21.61 7.67
C ILE A 699 -5.54 -20.34 7.42
N HIS A 700 -4.70 -20.29 6.37
CA HIS A 700 -3.80 -19.16 6.17
C HIS A 700 -4.47 -17.91 5.58
N ARG A 701 -5.57 -18.06 4.83
CA ARG A 701 -6.39 -16.92 4.38
C ARG A 701 -7.00 -16.21 5.59
N ALA A 702 -7.75 -16.96 6.40
CA ALA A 702 -8.41 -16.43 7.60
C ALA A 702 -7.41 -15.84 8.62
N ASN A 703 -6.35 -16.59 8.97
CA ASN A 703 -5.38 -16.11 9.96
C ASN A 703 -4.60 -14.88 9.48
N ALA A 704 -4.23 -14.77 8.20
CA ALA A 704 -3.57 -13.57 7.69
C ALA A 704 -4.48 -12.33 7.73
N GLN A 705 -5.77 -12.50 7.38
CA GLN A 705 -6.76 -11.43 7.48
C GLN A 705 -6.90 -10.96 8.94
N GLN A 706 -6.99 -11.88 9.91
CA GLN A 706 -7.05 -11.57 11.33
C GLN A 706 -5.73 -11.00 11.90
N PHE A 707 -4.58 -11.38 11.34
CA PHE A 707 -3.27 -10.89 11.77
C PHE A 707 -2.94 -9.49 11.23
N TYR A 708 -3.58 -9.08 10.13
CA TYR A 708 -3.64 -7.68 9.70
C TYR A 708 -4.69 -6.89 10.52
N MET A 709 -5.92 -7.42 10.57
CA MET A 709 -7.09 -6.83 11.23
C MET A 709 -7.27 -7.33 12.67
N GLN A 710 -6.21 -7.25 13.48
CA GLN A 710 -6.20 -7.69 14.88
C GLN A 710 -7.20 -6.90 15.75
N PRO A 711 -7.79 -7.48 16.81
CA PRO A 711 -8.64 -6.76 17.75
C PRO A 711 -7.92 -5.57 18.39
N ILE A 712 -8.49 -4.36 18.25
CA ILE A 712 -7.93 -3.17 18.87
C ILE A 712 -8.36 -3.10 20.34
N SER A 713 -7.37 -3.05 21.22
CA SER A 713 -7.54 -2.95 22.68
C SER A 713 -7.47 -1.50 23.13
N THR A 714 -8.56 -1.00 23.72
CA THR A 714 -8.61 0.33 24.35
C THR A 714 -8.97 0.24 25.83
N PHE A 715 -8.47 1.18 26.62
CA PHE A 715 -8.51 1.12 28.08
C PHE A 715 -9.06 2.39 28.69
N ALA A 716 -10.05 2.29 29.57
CA ALA A 716 -10.69 3.43 30.25
C ALA A 716 -10.61 3.29 31.77
N LEU A 717 -10.33 4.39 32.49
CA LEU A 717 -10.22 4.35 33.95
C LEU A 717 -11.61 4.36 34.60
N THR A 718 -11.83 3.53 35.63
CA THR A 718 -13.17 3.37 36.22
C THR A 718 -13.15 3.15 37.74
N ASN A 719 -13.74 4.10 38.48
CA ASN A 719 -13.87 4.01 39.93
C ASN A 719 -15.15 3.28 40.39
N ILE A 720 -15.99 2.81 39.45
CA ILE A 720 -17.24 2.10 39.79
C ILE A 720 -17.05 0.57 39.85
N SER A 721 -17.89 -0.09 40.66
CA SER A 721 -17.90 -1.55 40.77
C SER A 721 -18.34 -2.21 39.47
N TYR A 722 -17.91 -3.46 39.23
CA TYR A 722 -18.35 -4.22 38.04
C TYR A 722 -19.87 -4.32 37.95
N ALA A 723 -20.56 -4.59 39.07
CA ALA A 723 -22.03 -4.63 39.10
C ALA A 723 -22.69 -3.29 38.70
N ASN A 724 -22.08 -2.14 39.03
CA ASN A 724 -22.59 -0.83 38.59
C ASN A 724 -22.25 -0.61 37.10
N TYR A 725 -21.04 -0.97 36.67
CA TYR A 725 -20.63 -0.87 35.27
C TYR A 725 -21.51 -1.73 34.34
N SER A 726 -21.70 -3.01 34.65
CA SER A 726 -22.55 -3.92 33.87
C SER A 726 -24.05 -3.64 33.97
N THR A 727 -24.51 -2.91 35.00
CA THR A 727 -25.86 -2.35 35.02
C THR A 727 -26.02 -1.26 33.95
N ASN A 728 -25.02 -0.39 33.79
CA ASN A 728 -25.13 0.86 33.03
C ASN A 728 -24.63 0.79 31.59
N TYR A 729 -23.60 -0.02 31.33
CA TYR A 729 -22.91 -0.13 30.05
C TYR A 729 -23.16 -1.50 29.39
N ARG A 730 -23.24 -1.51 28.06
CA ARG A 730 -23.26 -2.73 27.24
C ARG A 730 -21.92 -3.46 27.41
N GLN A 731 -21.96 -4.75 27.73
CA GLN A 731 -20.75 -5.58 27.89
C GLN A 731 -20.33 -6.25 26.57
N THR A 732 -21.27 -6.37 25.63
CA THR A 732 -21.08 -6.81 24.25
C THR A 732 -21.95 -5.96 23.34
N TRP A 733 -21.50 -5.77 22.09
CA TRP A 733 -22.25 -5.15 21.01
C TRP A 733 -21.70 -5.70 19.68
N SER A 734 -22.55 -5.81 18.66
CA SER A 734 -22.16 -6.25 17.31
C SER A 734 -22.91 -5.42 16.27
N ALA A 735 -22.23 -5.09 15.18
CA ALA A 735 -22.85 -4.51 13.98
C ALA A 735 -23.67 -5.55 13.19
N LEU A 736 -23.31 -6.82 13.33
CA LEU A 736 -23.83 -7.96 12.58
C LEU A 736 -24.74 -8.83 13.47
N PRO A 737 -25.88 -9.35 12.96
CA PRO A 737 -26.74 -10.26 13.71
C PRO A 737 -26.15 -11.68 13.81
N ASP A 738 -25.44 -12.12 12.76
CA ASP A 738 -24.89 -13.46 12.57
C ASP A 738 -23.46 -13.37 11.99
N THR A 739 -22.70 -14.47 12.08
CA THR A 739 -21.38 -14.60 11.43
C THR A 739 -21.51 -14.72 9.91
N MET A 740 -20.68 -14.00 9.15
CA MET A 740 -20.68 -14.03 7.68
C MET A 740 -19.89 -15.22 7.11
N PRO A 741 -20.04 -15.56 5.81
CA PRO A 741 -19.19 -16.56 5.14
C PRO A 741 -17.70 -16.23 5.28
N LEU A 742 -16.85 -17.24 5.52
CA LEU A 742 -15.43 -17.02 5.83
C LEU A 742 -14.67 -16.32 4.70
N ASN A 743 -15.03 -16.57 3.45
CA ASN A 743 -14.48 -15.92 2.26
C ASN A 743 -15.02 -14.51 2.01
N LEU A 744 -15.86 -13.93 2.87
CA LEU A 744 -16.22 -12.51 2.84
C LEU A 744 -15.32 -11.68 3.76
N HIS A 745 -14.84 -10.53 3.27
CA HIS A 745 -14.20 -9.49 4.07
C HIS A 745 -14.81 -8.10 3.79
N LEU A 746 -15.06 -7.32 4.85
CA LEU A 746 -15.46 -5.89 4.78
C LEU A 746 -14.21 -5.02 4.71
N LEU A 747 -13.64 -4.90 3.51
CA LEU A 747 -12.40 -4.20 3.21
C LEU A 747 -12.45 -2.69 3.51
N THR A 748 -13.61 -2.05 3.38
CA THR A 748 -13.80 -0.63 3.73
C THR A 748 -15.22 -0.38 4.20
N LEU A 749 -15.37 0.42 5.26
CA LEU A 749 -16.61 1.10 5.62
C LEU A 749 -16.23 2.51 6.09
N ASP A 750 -16.38 3.50 5.23
CA ASP A 750 -16.19 4.91 5.56
C ASP A 750 -17.52 5.67 5.44
N GLN A 751 -17.73 6.65 6.32
CA GLN A 751 -18.92 7.49 6.32
C GLN A 751 -18.60 8.79 5.58
N LEU A 752 -19.12 8.93 4.35
CA LEU A 752 -18.93 10.10 3.51
C LEU A 752 -19.76 11.29 4.01
N SER A 753 -20.99 11.02 4.44
CA SER A 753 -21.94 12.03 4.93
C SER A 753 -22.84 11.45 6.04
N SER A 754 -23.77 12.25 6.56
CA SER A 754 -24.76 11.79 7.54
C SER A 754 -25.62 10.59 7.09
N LYS A 755 -25.65 10.27 5.79
CA LYS A 755 -26.42 9.16 5.20
C LYS A 755 -25.68 8.33 4.15
N GLU A 756 -24.58 8.81 3.60
CA GLU A 756 -23.84 8.14 2.53
C GLU A 756 -22.56 7.47 3.05
N TYR A 757 -22.33 6.25 2.60
CA TYR A 757 -21.21 5.41 3.04
C TYR A 757 -20.48 4.82 1.84
N LEU A 758 -19.14 4.84 1.88
CA LEU A 758 -18.29 4.11 0.95
C LEU A 758 -18.01 2.72 1.54
N VAL A 759 -18.48 1.69 0.86
CA VAL A 759 -18.39 0.30 1.31
C VAL A 759 -17.62 -0.53 0.30
N ARG A 760 -16.59 -1.24 0.77
CA ARG A 760 -15.89 -2.26 -0.03
C ARG A 760 -16.02 -3.61 0.63
N VAL A 761 -16.42 -4.58 -0.18
CA VAL A 761 -16.52 -5.99 0.19
C VAL A 761 -15.73 -6.80 -0.81
N GLU A 762 -15.05 -7.83 -0.33
CA GLU A 762 -14.22 -8.67 -1.19
C GLU A 762 -14.34 -10.15 -0.87
N HIS A 763 -13.98 -10.94 -1.88
CA HIS A 763 -13.66 -12.35 -1.77
C HIS A 763 -12.14 -12.52 -1.92
N TYR A 764 -11.48 -12.98 -0.86
CA TYR A 764 -10.02 -12.89 -0.71
C TYR A 764 -9.30 -14.25 -0.85
N PHE A 765 -10.03 -15.30 -1.21
CA PHE A 765 -9.50 -16.59 -1.65
C PHE A 765 -9.33 -16.60 -3.17
N GLU A 766 -8.28 -17.28 -3.65
CA GLU A 766 -8.00 -17.45 -5.07
C GLU A 766 -8.87 -18.54 -5.71
N LEU A 767 -8.93 -18.61 -7.04
CA LEU A 767 -9.66 -19.65 -7.75
C LEU A 767 -8.95 -21.01 -7.58
N HIS A 768 -9.71 -22.06 -7.25
CA HIS A 768 -9.20 -23.42 -6.98
C HIS A 768 -8.23 -23.54 -5.78
N GLU A 769 -8.26 -22.58 -4.86
CA GLU A 769 -7.42 -22.60 -3.65
C GLU A 769 -8.01 -23.48 -2.53
N ASP A 770 -9.34 -23.49 -2.40
CA ASP A 770 -10.14 -24.28 -1.45
C ASP A 770 -11.41 -24.79 -2.15
N GLU A 771 -11.83 -26.03 -1.89
CA GLU A 771 -12.99 -26.64 -2.59
C GLU A 771 -14.31 -25.90 -2.35
N ILE A 772 -14.48 -25.28 -1.18
CA ILE A 772 -15.70 -24.60 -0.72
C ILE A 772 -15.54 -23.08 -0.81
N TYR A 773 -14.43 -22.55 -0.30
CA TYR A 773 -14.22 -21.12 -0.11
C TYR A 773 -13.68 -20.41 -1.36
N SER A 774 -13.23 -21.15 -2.39
CA SER A 774 -12.97 -20.60 -3.74
C SER A 774 -14.19 -20.62 -4.67
N GLN A 775 -15.41 -20.83 -4.15
CA GLN A 775 -16.65 -20.70 -4.93
C GLN A 775 -17.22 -19.27 -4.82
N PRO A 776 -17.90 -18.74 -5.85
CA PRO A 776 -18.61 -17.47 -5.77
C PRO A 776 -19.70 -17.48 -4.69
N ILE A 777 -19.82 -16.39 -3.94
CA ILE A 777 -20.80 -16.24 -2.86
C ILE A 777 -21.84 -15.17 -3.19
N GLN A 778 -23.06 -15.35 -2.70
CA GLN A 778 -24.07 -14.30 -2.66
C GLN A 778 -24.14 -13.70 -1.26
N ILE A 779 -24.08 -12.38 -1.15
CA ILE A 779 -24.20 -11.65 0.11
C ILE A 779 -25.31 -10.60 0.01
N ASP A 780 -25.85 -10.20 1.14
CA ASP A 780 -26.90 -9.19 1.25
C ASP A 780 -26.38 -7.97 2.03
N LEU A 781 -26.15 -6.87 1.30
CA LEU A 781 -25.63 -5.61 1.84
C LEU A 781 -26.57 -5.03 2.92
N GLN A 782 -27.88 -5.27 2.84
CA GLN A 782 -28.81 -4.81 3.87
C GLN A 782 -28.65 -5.59 5.18
N LYS A 783 -28.29 -6.89 5.13
CA LYS A 783 -27.95 -7.65 6.36
C LYS A 783 -26.61 -7.22 6.93
N LEU A 784 -25.61 -7.03 6.08
CA LEU A 784 -24.26 -6.59 6.47
C LEU A 784 -24.28 -5.22 7.15
N LEU A 785 -25.16 -4.32 6.72
CA LEU A 785 -25.23 -2.93 7.18
C LEU A 785 -26.51 -2.62 8.00
N ASN A 786 -27.25 -3.64 8.45
CA ASN A 786 -28.54 -3.51 9.14
C ASN A 786 -28.50 -2.57 10.36
N SER A 787 -27.36 -2.51 11.05
CA SER A 787 -27.12 -1.63 12.20
C SER A 787 -27.01 -0.13 11.85
N LEU A 788 -26.74 0.22 10.58
CA LEU A 788 -26.78 1.60 10.05
C LEU A 788 -28.20 2.05 9.65
N GLY A 789 -29.16 1.12 9.61
CA GLY A 789 -30.54 1.36 9.22
C GLY A 789 -30.88 0.76 7.86
N LYS A 790 -31.88 1.36 7.20
CA LYS A 790 -32.40 0.87 5.92
C LYS A 790 -31.67 1.51 4.74
N ILE A 791 -31.18 0.69 3.82
CA ILE A 791 -30.65 1.12 2.51
C ILE A 791 -31.80 1.65 1.64
N ILE A 792 -31.61 2.82 1.03
CA ILE A 792 -32.57 3.43 0.10
C ILE A 792 -32.07 3.48 -1.34
N ASP A 793 -30.74 3.48 -1.55
CA ASP A 793 -30.10 3.44 -2.87
C ASP A 793 -28.69 2.83 -2.77
N VAL A 794 -28.28 2.09 -3.81
CA VAL A 794 -26.95 1.45 -3.96
C VAL A 794 -26.39 1.78 -5.34
N ILE A 795 -25.19 2.37 -5.37
CA ILE A 795 -24.45 2.66 -6.60
C ILE A 795 -23.12 1.89 -6.55
N GLU A 796 -22.91 0.96 -7.46
CA GLU A 796 -21.61 0.30 -7.62
C GLU A 796 -20.62 1.26 -8.30
N LEU A 797 -19.38 1.29 -7.81
CA LEU A 797 -18.32 2.20 -8.23
C LEU A 797 -17.07 1.44 -8.73
N THR A 798 -16.21 2.14 -9.47
CA THR A 798 -14.81 1.75 -9.68
C THR A 798 -14.08 1.58 -8.34
N LEU A 799 -12.97 0.83 -8.35
CA LEU A 799 -12.23 0.50 -7.11
C LEU A 799 -11.78 1.74 -6.33
N ALA A 800 -11.39 2.81 -7.03
CA ALA A 800 -11.02 4.09 -6.42
C ALA A 800 -12.20 4.88 -5.81
N GLY A 801 -13.46 4.44 -5.99
CA GLY A 801 -14.65 5.13 -5.47
C GLY A 801 -14.97 6.45 -6.19
N ASN A 802 -14.50 6.63 -7.43
CA ASN A 802 -14.51 7.91 -8.14
C ASN A 802 -15.44 7.97 -9.36
N MET A 803 -16.05 6.85 -9.76
CA MET A 803 -16.92 6.72 -10.95
C MET A 803 -17.97 5.62 -10.69
N PRO A 804 -19.24 5.79 -11.10
CA PRO A 804 -20.18 4.68 -11.23
C PRO A 804 -19.63 3.60 -12.17
N LEU A 805 -19.67 2.33 -11.76
CA LEU A 805 -19.11 1.23 -12.54
C LEU A 805 -19.82 1.07 -13.91
N SER A 806 -21.09 1.49 -14.00
CA SER A 806 -21.87 1.60 -15.24
C SER A 806 -21.24 2.46 -16.33
N ASP A 807 -20.41 3.43 -15.94
CA ASP A 807 -19.92 4.49 -16.82
C ASP A 807 -18.51 4.18 -17.35
N MET A 808 -17.85 3.16 -16.75
CA MET A 808 -16.53 2.66 -17.11
C MET A 808 -16.52 2.14 -18.54
N LYS A 809 -15.60 2.68 -19.36
CA LYS A 809 -15.37 2.28 -20.75
C LYS A 809 -13.92 1.81 -20.88
N ARG A 810 -13.73 0.55 -21.29
CA ARG A 810 -12.41 -0.07 -21.44
C ARG A 810 -11.94 -0.01 -22.89
N LEU A 811 -10.63 0.15 -23.09
CA LEU A 811 -10.00 -0.07 -24.38
C LEU A 811 -9.95 -1.58 -24.69
N ASN A 812 -10.43 -1.97 -25.87
CA ASN A 812 -10.37 -3.36 -26.34
C ASN A 812 -8.99 -3.64 -26.96
N TRP A 813 -8.36 -4.76 -26.58
CA TRP A 813 -7.06 -5.20 -27.06
C TRP A 813 -7.09 -6.62 -27.63
N THR A 814 -6.36 -6.84 -28.73
CA THR A 814 -6.17 -8.17 -29.33
C THR A 814 -4.88 -8.79 -28.77
N THR A 815 -4.94 -10.02 -28.24
CA THR A 815 -3.78 -10.72 -27.67
C THR A 815 -3.40 -11.96 -28.48
N THR A 816 -2.19 -12.48 -28.29
CA THR A 816 -1.67 -13.68 -28.99
C THR A 816 -2.35 -14.98 -28.59
N GLU A 817 -3.13 -15.00 -27.51
CA GLU A 817 -3.69 -16.21 -26.90
C GLU A 817 -5.11 -16.53 -27.40
N ASN A 818 -5.58 -15.82 -28.43
CA ASN A 818 -6.95 -15.86 -28.98
C ASN A 818 -8.07 -15.48 -28.00
N GLU A 819 -7.75 -15.15 -26.74
CA GLU A 819 -8.63 -14.37 -25.88
C GLU A 819 -8.71 -12.93 -26.40
N SER A 820 -9.60 -12.71 -27.37
CA SER A 820 -10.17 -11.39 -27.61
C SER A 820 -10.65 -10.84 -26.27
N SER A 821 -10.16 -9.65 -25.85
CA SER A 821 -10.61 -8.99 -24.62
C SER A 821 -12.02 -8.37 -24.79
N HIS A 822 -12.94 -9.15 -25.35
CA HIS A 822 -14.37 -8.90 -25.38
C HIS A 822 -14.92 -8.97 -23.96
N TRP A 823 -14.76 -7.86 -23.26
CA TRP A 823 -15.42 -7.54 -22.01
C TRP A 823 -16.92 -7.83 -22.13
N LYS A 824 -17.35 -8.94 -21.52
CA LYS A 824 -18.76 -9.19 -21.27
C LYS A 824 -19.22 -8.09 -20.31
N GLY A 825 -20.21 -7.31 -20.73
CA GLY A 825 -20.65 -6.14 -19.99
C GLY A 825 -21.06 -6.48 -18.55
N ILE A 826 -20.87 -5.52 -17.65
CA ILE A 826 -21.24 -5.64 -16.23
C ILE A 826 -22.70 -6.10 -16.10
N GLU A 827 -22.94 -7.12 -15.29
CA GLU A 827 -24.27 -7.38 -14.74
C GLU A 827 -24.65 -6.21 -13.81
N GLN A 828 -25.42 -5.27 -14.34
CA GLN A 828 -25.84 -4.08 -13.60
C GLN A 828 -26.74 -4.47 -12.43
N ILE A 829 -26.27 -4.22 -11.21
CA ILE A 829 -27.11 -4.22 -10.02
C ILE A 829 -28.13 -3.09 -10.18
N SER A 830 -29.42 -3.39 -9.99
CA SER A 830 -30.46 -2.36 -9.92
C SER A 830 -30.26 -1.55 -8.65
N SER A 831 -30.43 -0.22 -8.65
CA SER A 831 -30.04 0.64 -7.50
C SER A 831 -30.80 0.39 -6.18
N LYS A 832 -31.71 -0.58 -6.14
CA LYS A 832 -32.46 -1.04 -4.96
C LYS A 832 -32.24 -2.52 -4.62
N ASP A 833 -31.44 -3.23 -5.39
CA ASP A 833 -31.03 -4.59 -5.07
C ASP A 833 -29.83 -4.53 -4.13
N THR A 834 -29.92 -5.27 -3.03
CA THR A 834 -28.88 -5.38 -2.01
C THR A 834 -28.19 -6.73 -2.03
N ILE A 835 -28.66 -7.67 -2.86
CA ILE A 835 -28.05 -8.98 -3.06
C ILE A 835 -27.00 -8.87 -4.16
N ILE A 836 -25.75 -9.21 -3.84
CA ILE A 836 -24.64 -9.16 -4.81
C ILE A 836 -23.92 -10.51 -4.83
N THR A 837 -23.43 -10.89 -6.00
CA THR A 837 -22.46 -11.99 -6.16
C THR A 837 -21.03 -11.44 -6.02
N LEU A 838 -20.18 -12.13 -5.27
CA LEU A 838 -18.73 -11.93 -5.22
C LEU A 838 -18.03 -13.20 -5.73
N ASN A 839 -17.22 -13.07 -6.77
CA ASN A 839 -16.40 -14.14 -7.32
C ASN A 839 -15.01 -14.15 -6.66
N PRO A 840 -14.24 -15.25 -6.72
CA PRO A 840 -12.85 -15.30 -6.24
C PRO A 840 -12.00 -14.11 -6.67
N MET A 841 -11.19 -13.60 -5.73
CA MET A 841 -10.37 -12.37 -5.84
C MET A 841 -11.12 -11.04 -6.14
N GLN A 842 -12.45 -11.04 -6.25
CA GLN A 842 -13.20 -9.83 -6.58
C GLN A 842 -13.36 -8.91 -5.36
N ILE A 843 -12.93 -7.65 -5.49
CA ILE A 843 -13.44 -6.52 -4.68
C ILE A 843 -14.62 -5.90 -5.43
N ARG A 844 -15.67 -5.51 -4.72
CA ARG A 844 -16.73 -4.62 -5.23
C ARG A 844 -16.85 -3.40 -4.31
N THR A 845 -16.96 -2.21 -4.92
CA THR A 845 -17.00 -0.92 -4.22
C THR A 845 -18.38 -0.29 -4.43
N PHE A 846 -18.97 0.27 -3.38
CA PHE A 846 -20.31 0.82 -3.41
C PHE A 846 -20.39 2.16 -2.68
N GLN A 847 -21.12 3.13 -3.24
CA GLN A 847 -21.74 4.20 -2.48
C GLN A 847 -23.15 3.71 -2.08
N ILE A 848 -23.43 3.70 -0.78
CA ILE A 848 -24.70 3.24 -0.22
C ILE A 848 -25.33 4.38 0.56
N THR A 849 -26.60 4.65 0.27
CA THR A 849 -27.38 5.69 0.94
C THR A 849 -28.38 5.07 1.92
N MET A 850 -28.37 5.54 3.16
CA MET A 850 -29.30 5.13 4.23
C MET A 850 -30.50 6.08 4.36
N GLN A 851 -31.58 5.60 5.00
CA GLN A 851 -32.88 6.29 5.10
C GLN A 851 -32.87 7.63 5.84
#